data_AF-A0A956GIZ5-F1
#
_entry.id   AF-A0A956GIZ5-F1
#
_cell.length_a   1.000
_cell.length_b   1.000
_cell.length_c   1.000
_cell.angle_alpha   90.00
_cell.angle_beta   90.00
_cell.angle_gamma   90.00
#
_symmetry.space_group_name_H-M   'P 1'
#
loop_
_entity.id
_entity.type
_entity.pdbx_description
1 polymer ?
#
loop_
_entity_poly.entity_id
_entity_poly.type
_entity_poly.pdbx_seq_one_letter_code
_entity_poly.pdbx_strand_id
1 'polypeptide(L)'
;HLARGGAVELARPARVKRILWTRGAALEPAYYVEAFAGPAGHPDSEAHRWIVSGKDGRVLDERDLTASDFQYRVWADTTGDKRPADGPTEDFTPHPTGTPDGSSPAFVAPSLVSMDGFNSAPGGGHDPWLPADATVATGNNVEAYADIAAPDGFTEGSDIRPAVTSPGVFDRTYDLNAGPLATTDQSMSGVMQAFYVTNFLHDWYYDSGFDEAAGNAQASNFGRGGEEGDVMHVEGQDNVNGGSRNNANMSTPADGDSPRMQMFVWSGNDDASLTLNPGGSVPVGTAAFGPGSFDLAATAIVEGDDGTGTTTDGCEALTNNVAGQIVLVDRGSCTFATKARNAEAAGAVAVIIANNTGTTPNSLGGDQGGPVNIPAMSVSMPQGAALRTALGNGAVTGAMHRVQGVERDGDLDSAVVAHEWGHYLHHRLADCGATQCGGMSEGWGDFNALHMMLREGDDVDGAYAAAAYAAASFGDQFFGIRRVAYSVDPAKDALSFRHIADGEPLPTTAPIAGTGGGNSEVHNVGEIWATMMWEAYISLVRPTTEAGATRTFDQARRAMSDYVVAGLELTPVDATFTEARDAILAAAAAADPADLTAMAQAFARRGAGTCAVSPARDSQDLTGVVEDDQVRPRVDLGVAAVVAGTNDCDGDGIFDAGETAALTVTVRNGGAATATATTVTVSSTATEVDFPDGASADIATLAPYEETTLTFPVHLADGAAPGTVVAFEVAADNSDSCVTTTTTVTSTLAEVDEVLAASASDDVEATASAWTPGGEDEAGQVWNRVDVEAGNHAWVGVDFGGPTDTMLESPDLEVSATEAFTITAATKWSFEADTTFWDGGVIEVSTDGGSTWADISTYVDPGYGGVITNQSGNPLADRNAFVAQNASWPDTDTLSLDLGTQLAGQTVRVRFRIGTDAAVGAFGWQLDDLAFGGIDNTPFSAVVDDGTTCADVPTPDAGTGGGDAGDPGAEGDDGGCCSTGGAGAGPTLLLLGAVLLGWPRRRKAARR
;
A
#
# COMPACT_ATOMS: atom_id res chain seq x y z
N HIS A 1 -7.11 36.15 -18.62
CA HIS A 1 -6.40 36.85 -19.73
C HIS A 1 -6.86 38.30 -20.09
N LEU A 2 -7.44 39.13 -19.21
CA LEU A 2 -7.90 40.51 -19.56
C LEU A 2 -7.06 41.64 -18.94
N ALA A 3 -5.83 41.82 -19.44
CA ALA A 3 -4.94 42.92 -19.07
C ALA A 3 -4.58 43.84 -20.25
N ARG A 4 -5.52 44.09 -21.16
CA ARG A 4 -5.44 45.19 -22.14
C ARG A 4 -6.70 46.03 -22.01
N GLY A 5 -6.55 47.29 -21.58
CA GLY A 5 -7.62 48.21 -21.14
C GLY A 5 -8.62 48.68 -22.19
N GLY A 6 -9.19 47.78 -22.99
CA GLY A 6 -10.41 48.00 -23.77
C GLY A 6 -11.66 47.62 -22.96
N ALA A 7 -12.79 48.25 -23.25
CA ALA A 7 -14.07 47.82 -22.67
C ALA A 7 -14.42 46.42 -23.21
N VAL A 8 -14.64 45.46 -22.32
CA VAL A 8 -15.18 44.13 -22.65
C VAL A 8 -16.69 44.26 -22.76
N GLU A 9 -17.26 43.77 -23.86
CA GLU A 9 -18.71 43.71 -24.03
C GLU A 9 -19.17 42.26 -24.17
N LEU A 10 -20.39 41.99 -23.70
CA LEU A 10 -21.07 40.76 -24.03
C LEU A 10 -21.53 40.85 -25.49
N ALA A 11 -21.00 39.99 -26.35
CA ALA A 11 -21.43 39.87 -27.75
C ALA A 11 -22.92 39.50 -27.87
N ARG A 12 -23.46 38.88 -26.82
CA ARG A 12 -24.90 38.63 -26.63
C ARG A 12 -25.23 38.53 -25.14
N PRO A 13 -26.48 38.77 -24.72
CA PRO A 13 -26.88 38.61 -23.32
C PRO A 13 -26.48 37.23 -22.77
N ALA A 14 -25.88 37.22 -21.57
CA ALA A 14 -25.54 35.98 -20.88
C ALA A 14 -26.83 35.17 -20.61
N ARG A 15 -26.77 33.87 -20.83
CA ARG A 15 -27.88 32.96 -20.56
C ARG A 15 -27.70 32.39 -19.15
N VAL A 16 -28.77 32.40 -18.35
CA VAL A 16 -28.73 31.85 -17.00
C VAL A 16 -29.92 30.93 -16.79
N LYS A 17 -29.68 29.73 -16.28
CA LYS A 17 -30.70 28.73 -15.94
C LYS A 17 -30.41 28.15 -14.56
N ARG A 18 -31.44 28.02 -13.73
CA ARG A 18 -31.37 27.24 -12.50
C ARG A 18 -31.37 25.75 -12.83
N ILE A 19 -30.44 25.00 -12.26
CA ILE A 19 -30.29 23.56 -12.42
C ILE A 19 -30.14 22.88 -11.05
N LEU A 20 -30.35 21.58 -11.02
CA LEU A 20 -29.83 20.72 -9.96
C LEU A 20 -28.59 20.05 -10.54
N TRP A 21 -27.44 20.32 -9.94
CA TRP A 21 -26.15 19.77 -10.33
C TRP A 21 -25.84 18.55 -9.48
N THR A 22 -25.40 17.47 -10.11
CA THR A 22 -25.04 16.22 -9.44
C THR A 22 -23.64 16.33 -8.85
N ARG A 23 -23.49 16.00 -7.57
CA ARG A 23 -22.19 15.87 -6.89
C ARG A 23 -22.18 14.54 -6.16
N GLY A 24 -21.59 13.51 -6.77
CA GLY A 24 -21.76 12.12 -6.35
C GLY A 24 -23.24 11.73 -6.27
N ALA A 25 -23.65 11.15 -5.14
CA ALA A 25 -25.06 10.78 -4.87
C ALA A 25 -25.97 11.97 -4.47
N ALA A 26 -25.46 13.20 -4.40
CA ALA A 26 -26.22 14.38 -3.95
C ALA A 26 -26.59 15.32 -5.09
N LEU A 27 -27.68 16.07 -4.92
CA LEU A 27 -28.09 17.15 -5.82
C LEU A 27 -27.88 18.51 -5.15
N GLU A 28 -27.15 19.39 -5.81
CA GLU A 28 -26.92 20.77 -5.38
C GLU A 28 -27.66 21.76 -6.29
N PRO A 29 -28.47 22.68 -5.75
CA PRO A 29 -29.00 23.80 -6.54
C PRO A 29 -27.86 24.64 -7.10
N ALA A 30 -27.85 24.86 -8.41
CA ALA A 30 -26.82 25.64 -9.10
C ALA A 30 -27.41 26.50 -10.23
N TYR A 31 -26.60 27.42 -10.74
CA TYR A 31 -26.87 28.25 -11.89
C TYR A 31 -25.95 27.85 -13.03
N TYR A 32 -26.54 27.38 -14.11
CA TYR A 32 -25.88 27.27 -15.40
C TYR A 32 -25.83 28.67 -16.03
N VAL A 33 -24.64 29.20 -16.27
CA VAL A 33 -24.38 30.53 -16.85
C VAL A 33 -23.59 30.34 -18.14
N GLU A 34 -24.01 30.97 -19.23
CA GLU A 34 -23.19 31.07 -20.45
C GLU A 34 -23.01 32.52 -20.85
N ALA A 35 -21.78 32.92 -21.14
CA ALA A 35 -21.46 34.26 -21.62
C ALA A 35 -20.58 34.19 -22.87
N PHE A 36 -20.78 35.16 -23.75
CA PHE A 36 -19.96 35.36 -24.94
C PHE A 36 -19.42 36.78 -24.81
N ALA A 37 -18.14 36.91 -24.50
CA ALA A 37 -17.53 38.19 -24.15
C ALA A 37 -16.31 38.43 -25.03
N GLY A 38 -16.10 39.69 -25.41
CA GLY A 38 -14.95 40.06 -26.21
C GLY A 38 -14.68 41.57 -26.17
N PRO A 39 -13.58 42.04 -26.77
CA PRO A 39 -13.31 43.47 -26.90
C PRO A 39 -14.44 44.16 -27.68
N ALA A 40 -14.90 45.32 -27.18
CA ALA A 40 -16.00 46.04 -27.81
C ALA A 40 -15.74 46.38 -29.29
N GLY A 41 -16.65 45.95 -30.18
CA GLY A 41 -16.57 46.14 -31.62
C GLY A 41 -15.65 45.17 -32.39
N HIS A 42 -15.15 44.11 -31.75
CA HIS A 42 -14.38 43.05 -32.40
C HIS A 42 -15.29 41.90 -32.87
N PRO A 43 -15.01 41.23 -34.01
CA PRO A 43 -15.80 40.09 -34.47
C PRO A 43 -15.62 38.80 -33.64
N ASP A 44 -14.55 38.73 -32.84
CA ASP A 44 -14.21 37.56 -32.03
C ASP A 44 -14.78 37.69 -30.61
N SER A 45 -15.26 36.58 -30.05
CA SER A 45 -15.77 36.51 -28.69
C SER A 45 -15.37 35.18 -28.08
N GLU A 46 -14.84 35.24 -26.86
CA GLU A 46 -14.66 34.06 -26.00
C GLU A 46 -16.05 33.60 -25.55
N ALA A 47 -16.31 32.31 -25.65
CA ALA A 47 -17.59 31.74 -25.27
C ALA A 47 -17.37 30.80 -24.09
N HIS A 48 -18.01 31.04 -22.96
CA HIS A 48 -17.82 30.23 -21.75
C HIS A 48 -19.17 29.78 -21.18
N ARG A 49 -19.14 28.64 -20.53
CA ARG A 49 -20.17 28.08 -19.64
C ARG A 49 -19.58 28.00 -18.24
N TRP A 50 -20.34 28.38 -17.23
CA TRP A 50 -20.06 28.09 -15.83
C TRP A 50 -21.26 27.38 -15.19
N ILE A 51 -20.99 26.45 -14.29
CA ILE A 51 -21.95 26.04 -13.27
C ILE A 51 -21.56 26.74 -11.98
N VAL A 52 -22.45 27.54 -11.42
CA VAL A 52 -22.20 28.31 -10.19
C VAL A 52 -23.11 27.80 -9.08
N SER A 53 -22.55 27.40 -7.95
CA SER A 53 -23.33 26.93 -6.81
C SER A 53 -24.36 27.97 -6.38
N GLY A 54 -25.61 27.53 -6.23
CA GLY A 54 -26.68 28.34 -5.68
C GLY A 54 -26.63 28.48 -4.17
N LYS A 55 -25.71 27.78 -3.48
CA LYS A 55 -25.54 27.84 -2.03
C LYS A 55 -24.60 28.97 -1.61
N ASP A 56 -23.46 29.08 -2.27
CA ASP A 56 -22.34 29.95 -1.86
C ASP A 56 -21.72 30.76 -3.01
N GLY A 57 -22.13 30.52 -4.26
CA GLY A 57 -21.64 31.26 -5.42
C GLY A 57 -20.30 30.77 -5.99
N ARG A 58 -19.74 29.66 -5.50
CA ARG A 58 -18.52 29.08 -6.07
C ARG A 58 -18.77 28.51 -7.47
N VAL A 59 -17.77 28.55 -8.34
CA VAL A 59 -17.82 27.87 -9.65
C VAL A 59 -17.61 26.37 -9.40
N LEU A 60 -18.60 25.57 -9.82
CA LEU A 60 -18.61 24.10 -9.74
C LEU A 60 -18.07 23.45 -11.01
N ASP A 61 -18.12 24.16 -12.12
CA ASP A 61 -17.61 23.73 -13.43
C ASP A 61 -17.47 24.96 -14.33
N GLU A 62 -16.45 24.98 -15.18
CA GLU A 62 -16.25 25.96 -16.23
C GLU A 62 -15.88 25.26 -17.54
N ARG A 63 -16.42 25.74 -18.66
CA ARG A 63 -16.12 25.21 -19.98
C ARG A 63 -16.08 26.30 -21.03
N ASP A 64 -14.97 26.42 -21.75
CA ASP A 64 -14.89 27.17 -23.00
C ASP A 64 -15.71 26.43 -24.08
N LEU A 65 -16.60 27.16 -24.75
CA LEU A 65 -17.52 26.70 -25.80
C LEU A 65 -16.94 26.91 -27.21
N THR A 66 -15.74 27.49 -27.30
CA THR A 66 -14.98 27.82 -28.51
C THR A 66 -13.62 27.10 -28.58
N ALA A 67 -13.08 26.60 -27.46
CA ALA A 67 -11.86 25.80 -27.45
C ALA A 67 -12.05 24.45 -28.17
N SER A 68 -11.04 24.07 -28.94
CA SER A 68 -10.82 22.71 -29.44
C SER A 68 -9.83 22.00 -28.52
N ASP A 69 -9.96 20.68 -28.39
CA ASP A 69 -9.05 19.88 -27.56
C ASP A 69 -7.58 20.17 -27.89
N PHE A 70 -6.72 20.15 -26.86
CA PHE A 70 -5.28 20.28 -27.02
C PHE A 70 -4.74 19.17 -27.92
N GLN A 71 -3.71 19.49 -28.70
CA GLN A 71 -3.04 18.53 -29.59
C GLN A 71 -1.58 18.34 -29.18
N TYR A 72 -1.15 17.09 -29.07
CA TYR A 72 0.20 16.71 -28.67
C TYR A 72 0.85 15.85 -29.75
N ARG A 73 2.06 16.20 -30.19
CA ARG A 73 2.87 15.30 -31.02
C ARG A 73 3.62 14.33 -30.11
N VAL A 74 3.13 13.08 -30.03
CA VAL A 74 3.58 12.04 -29.09
C VAL A 74 3.49 10.65 -29.74
N TRP A 75 4.10 9.65 -29.11
CA TRP A 75 3.94 8.23 -29.45
C TRP A 75 2.77 7.65 -28.65
N ALA A 76 1.61 7.62 -29.29
CA ALA A 76 0.37 7.12 -28.75
C ALA A 76 -0.56 6.66 -29.87
N ASP A 77 -1.55 5.83 -29.51
CA ASP A 77 -2.60 5.41 -30.42
C ASP A 77 -3.40 6.62 -30.92
N THR A 78 -3.77 6.61 -32.20
CA THR A 78 -4.53 7.73 -32.81
C THR A 78 -6.06 7.54 -32.72
N THR A 79 -6.49 6.41 -32.18
CA THR A 79 -7.89 5.98 -32.05
C THR A 79 -8.10 5.34 -30.68
N GLY A 80 -9.36 5.09 -30.30
CA GLY A 80 -9.68 4.46 -29.01
C GLY A 80 -9.43 5.41 -27.84
N ASP A 81 -8.83 4.89 -26.78
CA ASP A 81 -8.42 5.63 -25.58
C ASP A 81 -7.14 6.46 -25.80
N LYS A 82 -6.52 6.36 -26.99
CA LYS A 82 -5.27 7.05 -27.35
C LYS A 82 -4.12 6.72 -26.39
N ARG A 83 -4.09 5.47 -25.93
CA ARG A 83 -3.08 4.95 -25.02
C ARG A 83 -1.65 5.21 -25.52
N PRO A 84 -0.72 5.57 -24.63
CA PRO A 84 0.69 5.71 -24.99
C PRO A 84 1.26 4.42 -25.58
N ALA A 85 2.07 4.54 -26.63
CA ALA A 85 2.88 3.43 -27.12
C ALA A 85 4.06 3.21 -26.17
N ASP A 86 4.64 2.00 -26.17
CA ASP A 86 5.76 1.63 -25.29
C ASP A 86 6.94 2.61 -25.39
N GLY A 87 7.18 3.14 -26.58
CA GLY A 87 8.20 4.16 -26.83
C GLY A 87 8.28 4.54 -28.31
N PRO A 88 9.42 5.09 -28.77
CA PRO A 88 9.57 5.62 -30.12
C PRO A 88 9.95 4.57 -31.17
N THR A 89 9.69 3.29 -30.90
CA THR A 89 10.06 2.15 -31.75
C THR A 89 8.85 1.49 -32.40
N GLU A 90 9.06 0.74 -33.48
CA GLU A 90 8.07 -0.20 -34.00
C GLU A 90 7.65 -1.16 -32.89
N ASP A 91 6.40 -1.63 -32.98
CA ASP A 91 5.86 -2.60 -32.03
C ASP A 91 6.75 -3.85 -31.97
N PHE A 92 7.26 -4.11 -30.78
CA PHE A 92 8.23 -5.15 -30.45
C PHE A 92 7.83 -5.89 -29.18
N THR A 93 6.62 -5.64 -28.70
CA THR A 93 6.07 -6.16 -27.45
C THR A 93 4.79 -6.94 -27.77
N PRO A 94 4.72 -8.25 -27.49
CA PRO A 94 5.81 -9.11 -27.01
C PRO A 94 6.94 -9.27 -28.03
N HIS A 95 8.14 -9.61 -27.54
CA HIS A 95 9.33 -9.82 -28.35
C HIS A 95 9.05 -10.77 -29.52
N PRO A 96 9.31 -10.39 -30.80
CA PRO A 96 8.80 -11.11 -31.97
C PRO A 96 9.20 -12.58 -32.09
N THR A 97 10.36 -12.96 -31.55
CA THR A 97 10.85 -14.35 -31.57
C THR A 97 10.69 -15.09 -30.24
N GLY A 98 10.36 -14.37 -29.16
CA GLY A 98 10.31 -14.93 -27.81
C GLY A 98 11.65 -15.51 -27.31
N THR A 99 12.79 -15.16 -27.93
CA THR A 99 14.13 -15.62 -27.53
C THR A 99 15.15 -14.50 -27.60
N PRO A 100 16.21 -14.50 -26.76
CA PRO A 100 17.31 -13.53 -26.89
C PRO A 100 18.12 -13.80 -28.17
N ASP A 101 17.87 -13.01 -29.21
CA ASP A 101 18.50 -13.13 -30.52
C ASP A 101 19.26 -11.85 -30.96
N GLY A 102 19.33 -10.85 -30.08
CA GLY A 102 19.98 -9.56 -30.32
C GLY A 102 19.29 -8.68 -31.36
N SER A 103 18.04 -8.96 -31.74
CA SER A 103 17.27 -8.09 -32.62
C SER A 103 16.82 -6.82 -31.90
N SER A 104 16.52 -5.77 -32.67
CA SER A 104 16.04 -4.49 -32.15
C SER A 104 15.06 -3.88 -33.14
N PRO A 105 13.98 -3.23 -32.67
CA PRO A 105 13.00 -2.61 -33.54
C PRO A 105 13.55 -1.36 -34.23
N ALA A 106 12.95 -1.02 -35.37
CA ALA A 106 13.20 0.27 -36.01
C ALA A 106 12.51 1.41 -35.26
N PHE A 107 12.90 2.66 -35.54
CA PHE A 107 12.22 3.83 -35.00
C PHE A 107 10.98 4.21 -35.81
N VAL A 108 9.95 4.68 -35.12
CA VAL A 108 8.72 5.21 -35.73
C VAL A 108 8.55 6.68 -35.41
N ALA A 109 7.85 7.40 -36.30
CA ALA A 109 7.54 8.81 -36.08
C ALA A 109 6.34 8.99 -35.13
N PRO A 110 6.31 10.04 -34.31
CA PRO A 110 5.19 10.33 -33.43
C PRO A 110 3.97 10.83 -34.21
N SER A 111 2.79 10.61 -33.64
CA SER A 111 1.50 11.06 -34.16
C SER A 111 1.06 12.36 -33.50
N LEU A 112 0.23 13.15 -34.18
CA LEU A 112 -0.43 14.30 -33.56
C LEU A 112 -1.80 13.84 -33.02
N VAL A 113 -1.95 13.81 -31.71
CA VAL A 113 -3.12 13.29 -31.00
C VAL A 113 -3.86 14.43 -30.31
N SER A 114 -5.19 14.46 -30.40
CA SER A 114 -6.05 15.45 -29.73
C SER A 114 -6.52 14.89 -28.39
N MET A 115 -6.30 15.55 -27.26
CA MET A 115 -6.71 15.06 -25.93
C MET A 115 -6.82 16.19 -24.92
N ASP A 116 -7.88 16.19 -24.10
CA ASP A 116 -8.04 17.12 -22.96
C ASP A 116 -8.16 16.37 -21.62
N GLY A 117 -8.45 15.08 -21.66
CA GLY A 117 -8.74 14.23 -20.51
C GLY A 117 -9.81 13.20 -20.87
N PHE A 118 -9.93 12.15 -20.05
CA PHE A 118 -10.92 11.10 -20.23
C PHE A 118 -11.42 10.47 -18.93
N ASN A 119 -10.96 10.93 -17.76
CA ASN A 119 -11.51 10.49 -16.49
C ASN A 119 -13.03 10.81 -16.39
N SER A 120 -13.72 10.09 -15.53
CA SER A 120 -15.16 10.17 -15.31
C SER A 120 -15.47 11.14 -14.16
N ALA A 121 -15.36 12.45 -14.44
CA ALA A 121 -15.52 13.49 -13.43
C ALA A 121 -16.95 13.54 -12.81
N PRO A 122 -17.07 13.76 -11.48
CA PRO A 122 -18.35 13.98 -10.80
C PRO A 122 -19.15 15.17 -11.37
N GLY A 123 -20.12 14.89 -12.25
CA GLY A 123 -20.89 15.91 -12.98
C GLY A 123 -21.02 15.65 -14.48
N GLY A 124 -20.25 14.69 -14.98
CA GLY A 124 -20.22 14.25 -16.38
C GLY A 124 -19.20 15.03 -17.22
N GLY A 125 -18.43 14.31 -18.03
CA GLY A 125 -17.25 14.83 -18.73
C GLY A 125 -15.96 14.33 -18.09
N HIS A 126 -14.86 15.00 -18.39
CA HIS A 126 -13.53 14.77 -17.82
C HIS A 126 -12.98 16.07 -17.23
N ASP A 127 -12.04 15.95 -16.32
CA ASP A 127 -11.24 17.06 -15.83
C ASP A 127 -10.15 17.40 -16.86
N PRO A 128 -9.95 18.68 -17.19
CA PRO A 128 -8.98 19.06 -18.20
C PRO A 128 -7.55 18.92 -17.68
N TRP A 129 -6.68 18.26 -18.44
CA TRP A 129 -5.24 18.18 -18.16
C TRP A 129 -4.60 19.56 -18.11
N LEU A 130 -4.98 20.45 -19.04
CA LEU A 130 -4.46 21.81 -19.14
C LEU A 130 -5.59 22.85 -19.07
N PRO A 131 -5.34 24.02 -18.44
CA PRO A 131 -6.22 25.18 -18.60
C PRO A 131 -6.40 25.55 -20.08
N ALA A 132 -7.58 26.05 -20.46
CA ALA A 132 -7.91 26.37 -21.86
C ALA A 132 -6.96 27.39 -22.52
N ASP A 133 -6.32 28.27 -21.73
CA ASP A 133 -5.34 29.26 -22.18
C ASP A 133 -3.88 28.85 -21.92
N ALA A 134 -3.63 27.57 -21.59
CA ALA A 134 -2.29 27.08 -21.34
C ALA A 134 -1.37 27.28 -22.55
N THR A 135 -0.19 27.82 -22.26
CA THR A 135 0.89 28.02 -23.25
C THR A 135 2.10 27.14 -22.99
N VAL A 136 2.10 26.39 -21.89
CA VAL A 136 3.13 25.46 -21.45
C VAL A 136 2.50 24.21 -20.81
N ALA A 137 3.26 23.14 -20.67
CA ALA A 137 2.85 21.87 -20.04
C ALA A 137 2.74 21.96 -18.50
N THR A 138 1.86 22.84 -18.01
CA THR A 138 1.56 23.01 -16.59
C THR A 138 0.05 22.92 -16.39
N GLY A 139 -0.37 21.80 -15.82
CA GLY A 139 -1.75 21.36 -15.71
C GLY A 139 -2.23 21.23 -14.27
N ASN A 140 -3.42 20.62 -14.11
CA ASN A 140 -3.93 20.30 -12.77
C ASN A 140 -3.19 19.09 -12.17
N ASN A 141 -2.92 18.08 -12.98
CA ASN A 141 -2.36 16.80 -12.54
C ASN A 141 -0.82 16.81 -12.60
N VAL A 142 -0.26 17.46 -13.63
CA VAL A 142 1.17 17.39 -13.96
C VAL A 142 1.74 18.77 -14.29
N GLU A 143 2.92 19.03 -13.75
CA GLU A 143 3.82 20.09 -14.19
C GLU A 143 5.10 19.46 -14.75
N ALA A 144 5.31 19.58 -16.07
CA ALA A 144 6.45 18.94 -16.75
C ALA A 144 7.46 19.95 -17.30
N TYR A 145 8.74 19.70 -17.07
CA TYR A 145 9.85 20.52 -17.58
C TYR A 145 11.14 19.70 -17.71
N ALA A 146 12.07 20.14 -18.57
CA ALA A 146 13.42 19.60 -18.58
C ALA A 146 14.25 20.28 -17.48
N ASP A 147 14.72 19.53 -16.49
CA ASP A 147 15.62 19.98 -15.41
C ASP A 147 17.07 19.66 -15.78
N ILE A 148 17.70 20.53 -16.56
CA ILE A 148 18.90 20.11 -17.30
C ILE A 148 20.15 20.15 -16.39
N ALA A 149 20.12 20.94 -15.32
CA ALA A 149 21.26 21.18 -14.44
C ALA A 149 20.84 21.71 -13.07
N ALA A 150 21.61 21.32 -12.04
CA ALA A 150 21.42 21.78 -10.67
C ALA A 150 21.19 23.31 -10.50
N PRO A 151 20.39 23.73 -9.51
CA PRO A 151 19.76 22.90 -8.47
C PRO A 151 18.53 22.13 -8.97
N ASP A 152 18.15 21.09 -8.23
CA ASP A 152 16.91 20.32 -8.42
C ASP A 152 15.69 21.26 -8.41
N GLY A 153 14.73 21.00 -9.30
CA GLY A 153 13.52 21.79 -9.47
C GLY A 153 13.64 22.88 -10.53
N PHE A 154 12.51 23.29 -11.10
CA PHE A 154 12.49 24.24 -12.22
C PHE A 154 13.19 25.58 -11.91
N THR A 155 14.27 25.84 -12.65
CA THR A 155 15.03 27.09 -12.61
C THR A 155 14.84 27.88 -13.90
N GLU A 156 14.23 29.08 -13.79
CA GLU A 156 13.98 29.95 -14.94
C GLU A 156 15.29 30.35 -15.65
N GLY A 157 15.38 30.03 -16.94
CA GLY A 157 16.50 30.41 -17.81
C GLY A 157 17.56 29.34 -18.02
N SER A 158 17.65 28.33 -17.14
CA SER A 158 18.39 27.08 -17.40
C SER A 158 17.47 25.98 -17.93
N ASP A 159 16.25 25.91 -17.40
CA ASP A 159 15.32 24.81 -17.64
C ASP A 159 14.26 25.16 -18.66
N ILE A 160 13.64 24.12 -19.23
CA ILE A 160 12.83 24.23 -20.43
C ILE A 160 11.46 23.62 -20.21
N ARG A 161 10.42 24.45 -20.25
CA ARG A 161 9.04 23.97 -20.31
C ARG A 161 8.63 23.74 -21.76
N PRO A 162 7.98 22.60 -22.08
CA PRO A 162 7.34 22.44 -23.37
C PRO A 162 6.31 23.54 -23.58
N ALA A 163 6.51 24.39 -24.59
CA ALA A 163 5.61 25.50 -24.91
C ALA A 163 4.75 25.19 -26.13
N VAL A 164 3.57 25.77 -26.29
CA VAL A 164 2.76 25.56 -27.50
C VAL A 164 3.46 26.09 -28.77
N THR A 165 3.29 25.41 -29.91
CA THR A 165 3.73 25.89 -31.24
C THR A 165 2.67 26.76 -31.93
N SER A 166 1.40 26.58 -31.56
CA SER A 166 0.28 27.48 -31.84
C SER A 166 -0.80 27.28 -30.76
N PRO A 167 -1.78 28.17 -30.59
CA PRO A 167 -2.79 28.02 -29.52
C PRO A 167 -3.39 26.61 -29.48
N GLY A 168 -3.31 25.94 -28.33
CA GLY A 168 -3.81 24.57 -28.14
C GLY A 168 -2.96 23.45 -28.75
N VAL A 169 -1.77 23.73 -29.31
CA VAL A 169 -1.01 22.73 -30.08
C VAL A 169 0.45 22.66 -29.62
N PHE A 170 0.88 21.48 -29.18
CA PHE A 170 2.26 21.10 -28.87
C PHE A 170 2.81 20.20 -30.00
N ASP A 171 3.13 20.82 -31.15
CA ASP A 171 3.57 20.11 -32.36
C ASP A 171 5.09 20.31 -32.60
N ARG A 172 5.92 19.49 -31.95
CA ARG A 172 7.38 19.44 -32.17
C ARG A 172 7.83 18.04 -32.54
N THR A 173 8.79 17.96 -33.45
CA THR A 173 9.39 16.70 -33.90
C THR A 173 10.68 16.40 -33.15
N TYR A 174 10.93 15.12 -32.86
CA TYR A 174 12.16 14.61 -32.28
C TYR A 174 12.95 13.80 -33.34
N ASP A 175 14.26 14.00 -33.44
CA ASP A 175 15.20 13.22 -34.25
C ASP A 175 15.92 12.18 -33.39
N LEU A 176 15.53 10.90 -33.56
CA LEU A 176 16.06 9.76 -32.81
C LEU A 176 17.51 9.39 -33.17
N ASN A 177 18.12 10.09 -34.14
CA ASN A 177 19.54 9.97 -34.47
C ASN A 177 20.38 11.12 -33.88
N ALA A 178 19.76 12.08 -33.21
CA ALA A 178 20.42 13.16 -32.48
C ALA A 178 20.33 12.92 -30.97
N GLY A 179 21.29 13.47 -30.21
CA GLY A 179 21.26 13.38 -28.75
C GLY A 179 20.09 14.16 -28.13
N PRO A 180 19.65 13.80 -26.90
CA PRO A 180 18.50 14.43 -26.24
C PRO A 180 18.62 15.95 -26.06
N LEU A 181 19.84 16.47 -25.92
CA LEU A 181 20.13 17.91 -25.77
C LEU A 181 20.56 18.59 -27.08
N ALA A 182 20.41 17.94 -28.24
CA ALA A 182 20.90 18.49 -29.50
C ALA A 182 20.21 19.82 -29.87
N THR A 183 18.94 19.98 -29.50
CA THR A 183 18.17 21.22 -29.65
C THR A 183 17.19 21.39 -28.50
N THR A 184 16.73 22.62 -28.25
CA THR A 184 15.62 22.91 -27.33
C THR A 184 14.34 22.15 -27.71
N ASP A 185 14.10 21.93 -29.01
CA ASP A 185 12.92 21.20 -29.48
C ASP A 185 12.97 19.70 -29.11
N GLN A 186 14.17 19.08 -29.03
CA GLN A 186 14.34 17.71 -28.53
C GLN A 186 13.88 17.63 -27.07
N SER A 187 14.41 18.49 -26.19
CA SER A 187 14.02 18.54 -24.78
C SER A 187 12.52 18.79 -24.59
N MET A 188 11.95 19.75 -25.31
CA MET A 188 10.50 20.02 -25.23
C MET A 188 9.67 18.83 -25.73
N SER A 189 10.12 18.10 -26.74
CA SER A 189 9.40 16.94 -27.28
C SER A 189 9.54 15.70 -26.39
N GLY A 190 10.70 15.49 -25.76
CA GLY A 190 10.92 14.42 -24.78
C GLY A 190 9.97 14.58 -23.59
N VAL A 191 10.09 15.70 -22.88
CA VAL A 191 9.25 16.04 -21.72
C VAL A 191 7.75 16.02 -22.04
N MET A 192 7.36 16.36 -23.27
CA MET A 192 5.94 16.29 -23.69
C MET A 192 5.42 14.85 -23.78
N GLN A 193 6.26 13.88 -24.13
CA GLN A 193 5.88 12.47 -24.08
C GLN A 193 5.63 12.05 -22.62
N ALA A 194 6.55 12.37 -21.70
CA ALA A 194 6.38 12.07 -20.27
C ALA A 194 5.11 12.74 -19.70
N PHE A 195 4.87 14.02 -20.01
CA PHE A 195 3.63 14.73 -19.65
C PHE A 195 2.38 13.97 -20.11
N TYR A 196 2.36 13.49 -21.36
CA TYR A 196 1.22 12.76 -21.92
C TYR A 196 0.99 11.41 -21.23
N VAL A 197 2.05 10.64 -21.00
CA VAL A 197 1.97 9.33 -20.32
C VAL A 197 1.45 9.50 -18.89
N THR A 198 2.00 10.45 -18.14
CA THR A 198 1.62 10.70 -16.74
C THR A 198 0.16 11.14 -16.61
N ASN A 199 -0.33 12.05 -17.46
CA ASN A 199 -1.74 12.44 -17.45
C ASN A 199 -2.67 11.29 -17.90
N PHE A 200 -2.23 10.45 -18.85
CA PHE A 200 -2.99 9.27 -19.24
C PHE A 200 -3.16 8.28 -18.08
N LEU A 201 -2.10 8.01 -17.33
CA LEU A 201 -2.13 7.11 -16.18
C LEU A 201 -2.97 7.68 -15.04
N HIS A 202 -2.87 8.99 -14.78
CA HIS A 202 -3.75 9.69 -13.84
C HIS A 202 -5.22 9.38 -14.17
N ASP A 203 -5.67 9.68 -15.40
CA ASP A 203 -7.08 9.51 -15.77
C ASP A 203 -7.52 8.04 -15.78
N TRP A 204 -6.62 7.13 -16.18
CA TRP A 204 -6.91 5.70 -16.22
C TRP A 204 -7.22 5.14 -14.82
N TYR A 205 -6.37 5.46 -13.85
CA TYR A 205 -6.52 4.99 -12.47
C TYR A 205 -7.49 5.81 -11.62
N TYR A 206 -7.75 7.07 -11.99
CA TYR A 206 -8.79 7.90 -11.38
C TYR A 206 -10.11 7.15 -11.35
N ASP A 207 -10.51 6.59 -12.50
CA ASP A 207 -11.79 5.92 -12.59
C ASP A 207 -11.83 4.63 -11.77
N SER A 208 -10.68 4.03 -11.45
CA SER A 208 -10.54 2.82 -10.60
C SER A 208 -10.57 3.11 -9.10
N GLY A 209 -10.66 4.38 -8.71
CA GLY A 209 -10.78 4.79 -7.31
C GLY A 209 -9.56 5.55 -6.78
N PHE A 210 -8.49 5.70 -7.57
CA PHE A 210 -7.37 6.57 -7.21
C PHE A 210 -7.71 8.03 -7.51
N ASP A 211 -8.74 8.50 -6.81
CA ASP A 211 -9.31 9.83 -6.93
C ASP A 211 -8.75 10.79 -5.86
N GLU A 212 -9.35 11.98 -5.73
CA GLU A 212 -8.88 12.97 -4.78
C GLU A 212 -8.95 12.48 -3.32
N ALA A 213 -9.94 11.65 -2.95
CA ALA A 213 -10.04 11.15 -1.58
C ALA A 213 -9.01 10.06 -1.26
N ALA A 214 -8.54 9.35 -2.28
CA ALA A 214 -7.46 8.36 -2.20
C ALA A 214 -6.05 9.00 -2.32
N GLY A 215 -5.97 10.33 -2.33
CA GLY A 215 -4.70 11.06 -2.37
C GLY A 215 -4.04 11.01 -3.73
N ASN A 216 -4.79 11.25 -4.81
CA ASN A 216 -4.19 11.51 -6.11
C ASN A 216 -3.58 12.94 -6.20
N ALA A 217 -2.70 13.17 -7.17
CA ALA A 217 -1.87 14.37 -7.27
C ALA A 217 -2.58 15.41 -8.14
N GLN A 218 -3.07 16.47 -7.53
CA GLN A 218 -3.81 17.53 -8.20
C GLN A 218 -3.57 18.89 -7.54
N ALA A 219 -3.30 19.91 -8.37
CA ALA A 219 -3.21 21.30 -7.91
C ALA A 219 -4.54 21.79 -7.29
N SER A 220 -5.67 21.26 -7.75
CA SER A 220 -7.01 21.49 -7.22
C SER A 220 -7.80 20.19 -7.22
N ASN A 221 -8.43 19.89 -6.08
CA ASN A 221 -9.29 18.71 -5.90
C ASN A 221 -10.76 19.01 -6.19
N PHE A 222 -11.08 20.23 -6.65
CA PHE A 222 -12.43 20.69 -6.94
C PHE A 222 -13.42 20.53 -5.75
N GLY A 223 -12.89 20.43 -4.52
CA GLY A 223 -13.62 20.12 -3.30
C GLY A 223 -14.24 18.72 -3.26
N ARG A 224 -13.57 17.71 -3.83
CA ARG A 224 -14.02 16.31 -3.91
C ARG A 224 -13.43 15.40 -2.82
N GLY A 225 -12.31 15.76 -2.21
CA GLY A 225 -11.63 14.96 -1.18
C GLY A 225 -10.14 15.32 -1.13
N GLY A 226 -9.38 14.64 -0.26
CA GLY A 226 -7.93 14.78 -0.16
C GLY A 226 -7.41 16.15 0.25
N GLU A 227 -6.09 16.28 0.23
CA GLU A 227 -5.34 17.52 0.38
C GLU A 227 -4.87 18.00 -1.00
N GLU A 228 -5.39 19.14 -1.44
CA GLU A 228 -5.05 19.71 -2.77
C GLU A 228 -3.72 20.48 -2.74
N GLY A 229 -3.15 20.72 -3.93
CA GLY A 229 -1.95 21.54 -4.10
C GLY A 229 -0.68 20.75 -4.35
N ASP A 230 -0.83 19.47 -4.69
CA ASP A 230 0.24 18.48 -4.81
C ASP A 230 0.41 18.00 -6.25
N VAL A 231 0.42 18.93 -7.20
CA VAL A 231 0.67 18.64 -8.62
C VAL A 231 1.94 17.81 -8.78
N MET A 232 1.93 16.77 -9.64
CA MET A 232 3.13 15.97 -9.88
C MET A 232 4.16 16.75 -10.70
N HIS A 233 5.37 16.87 -10.19
CA HIS A 233 6.51 17.41 -10.92
C HIS A 233 7.15 16.30 -11.75
N VAL A 234 7.16 16.47 -13.07
CA VAL A 234 7.84 15.55 -14.01
C VAL A 234 9.06 16.26 -14.59
N GLU A 235 10.22 15.86 -14.09
CA GLU A 235 11.53 16.44 -14.40
C GLU A 235 12.21 15.59 -15.47
N GLY A 236 12.12 16.04 -16.71
CA GLY A 236 12.75 15.38 -17.85
C GLY A 236 14.22 15.73 -17.98
N GLN A 237 14.99 14.81 -18.57
CA GLN A 237 16.43 14.96 -18.79
C GLN A 237 17.21 15.40 -17.53
N ASP A 238 16.74 14.96 -16.36
CA ASP A 238 17.12 15.53 -15.07
C ASP A 238 18.64 15.47 -14.84
N ASN A 239 19.23 16.61 -14.47
CA ASN A 239 20.63 16.85 -14.17
C ASN A 239 21.62 16.19 -15.15
N VAL A 240 21.24 16.10 -16.43
CA VAL A 240 22.09 15.53 -17.49
C VAL A 240 23.45 16.24 -17.61
N ASN A 241 23.50 17.56 -17.39
CA ASN A 241 24.76 18.31 -17.37
C ASN A 241 25.64 18.00 -16.14
N GLY A 242 25.03 17.53 -15.05
CA GLY A 242 25.71 17.00 -13.88
C GLY A 242 26.13 15.53 -14.02
N GLY A 243 25.67 14.86 -15.07
CA GLY A 243 26.03 13.48 -15.42
C GLY A 243 25.02 12.42 -15.00
N SER A 244 23.82 12.80 -14.54
CA SER A 244 22.71 11.87 -14.28
C SER A 244 22.32 11.13 -15.55
N ARG A 245 22.39 9.80 -15.53
CA ARG A 245 22.07 8.93 -16.66
C ARG A 245 21.60 7.55 -16.20
N ASN A 246 20.99 6.79 -17.11
CA ASN A 246 20.79 5.33 -16.99
C ASN A 246 19.92 4.90 -15.82
N ASN A 247 18.96 5.76 -15.45
CA ASN A 247 18.00 5.48 -14.40
C ASN A 247 16.79 6.41 -14.55
N ALA A 248 15.81 6.24 -13.68
CA ALA A 248 14.81 7.22 -13.32
C ALA A 248 14.54 7.06 -11.81
N ASN A 249 13.74 7.94 -11.21
CA ASN A 249 13.25 7.73 -9.85
C ASN A 249 11.95 8.49 -9.59
N MET A 250 11.25 8.06 -8.55
CA MET A 250 10.05 8.70 -8.02
C MET A 250 10.20 9.00 -6.52
N SER A 251 9.83 10.21 -6.13
CA SER A 251 9.62 10.56 -4.72
C SER A 251 8.14 10.88 -4.49
N THR A 252 7.55 10.15 -3.55
CA THR A 252 6.11 10.24 -3.24
C THR A 252 5.95 10.67 -1.78
N PRO A 253 5.87 11.97 -1.50
CA PRO A 253 5.47 12.43 -0.17
C PRO A 253 3.98 12.14 0.06
N ALA A 254 3.56 12.32 1.31
CA ALA A 254 2.16 12.21 1.70
C ALA A 254 1.25 13.18 0.92
N ASP A 255 -0.05 12.90 0.92
CA ASP A 255 -1.07 13.72 0.25
C ASP A 255 -0.96 15.20 0.63
N GLY A 256 -1.13 16.09 -0.35
CA GLY A 256 -0.96 17.53 -0.18
C GLY A 256 0.46 18.08 -0.36
N ASP A 257 1.49 17.24 -0.54
CA ASP A 257 2.82 17.64 -1.03
C ASP A 257 3.13 16.98 -2.38
N SER A 258 3.79 17.72 -3.26
CA SER A 258 3.95 17.35 -4.67
C SER A 258 4.89 16.15 -4.84
N PRO A 259 4.44 15.05 -5.49
CA PRO A 259 5.34 13.98 -5.90
C PRO A 259 6.24 14.46 -7.04
N ARG A 260 7.45 13.90 -7.11
CA ARG A 260 8.47 14.28 -8.10
C ARG A 260 9.04 13.06 -8.78
N MET A 261 8.83 13.00 -10.09
CA MET A 261 9.36 11.99 -11.00
C MET A 261 10.54 12.58 -11.76
N GLN A 262 11.70 11.95 -11.66
CA GLN A 262 12.93 12.39 -12.33
C GLN A 262 13.32 11.38 -13.40
N MET A 263 13.30 11.81 -14.66
CA MET A 263 13.62 11.01 -15.82
C MET A 263 15.02 11.35 -16.30
N PHE A 264 15.91 10.35 -16.39
CA PHE A 264 17.26 10.59 -16.91
C PHE A 264 17.41 10.17 -18.36
N VAL A 265 18.44 10.72 -18.99
CA VAL A 265 18.91 10.25 -20.30
C VAL A 265 19.71 8.95 -20.15
N TRP A 266 19.71 8.11 -21.18
CA TRP A 266 20.36 6.80 -21.17
C TRP A 266 21.52 6.75 -22.15
N SER A 267 22.57 6.02 -21.78
CA SER A 267 23.75 5.84 -22.61
C SER A 267 23.39 5.16 -23.93
N GLY A 268 24.01 5.60 -25.02
CA GLY A 268 23.88 4.95 -26.32
C GLY A 268 24.76 3.69 -26.44
N ASN A 269 24.49 2.89 -27.48
CA ASN A 269 25.33 1.76 -27.86
C ASN A 269 26.64 2.25 -28.52
N ASP A 270 27.75 2.10 -27.81
CA ASP A 270 29.07 2.42 -28.35
C ASP A 270 29.53 1.36 -29.36
N ASP A 271 30.00 1.81 -30.52
CA ASP A 271 30.79 0.96 -31.44
C ASP A 271 32.25 0.97 -30.96
N ALA A 272 32.60 0.04 -30.07
CA ALA A 272 33.91 -0.03 -29.43
C ALA A 272 34.64 -1.35 -29.73
N SER A 273 35.93 -1.26 -30.07
CA SER A 273 36.77 -2.45 -30.23
C SER A 273 38.25 -2.21 -29.89
N LEU A 274 38.91 -3.27 -29.41
CA LEU A 274 40.35 -3.35 -29.27
C LEU A 274 40.84 -4.59 -30.02
N THR A 275 41.80 -4.41 -30.92
CA THR A 275 42.44 -5.52 -31.64
C THR A 275 43.93 -5.57 -31.30
N LEU A 276 44.37 -6.69 -30.75
CA LEU A 276 45.74 -6.96 -30.33
C LEU A 276 46.52 -7.72 -31.40
N ASN A 277 47.82 -7.47 -31.50
CA ASN A 277 48.75 -8.25 -32.31
C ASN A 277 50.04 -8.56 -31.54
N PRO A 278 50.34 -9.85 -31.25
CA PRO A 278 49.44 -11.00 -31.40
C PRO A 278 48.26 -10.94 -30.40
N GLY A 279 47.09 -11.47 -30.76
CA GLY A 279 45.98 -11.61 -29.81
C GLY A 279 44.56 -11.51 -30.41
N GLY A 280 44.39 -10.86 -31.56
CA GLY A 280 43.08 -10.68 -32.18
C GLY A 280 42.19 -9.69 -31.43
N SER A 281 40.89 -9.67 -31.77
CA SER A 281 39.90 -8.79 -31.13
C SER A 281 39.58 -9.25 -29.72
N VAL A 282 39.49 -8.30 -28.79
CA VAL A 282 39.19 -8.56 -27.37
C VAL A 282 37.98 -7.73 -26.93
N PRO A 283 37.11 -8.27 -26.04
CA PRO A 283 36.04 -7.48 -25.43
C PRO A 283 36.62 -6.31 -24.62
N VAL A 284 35.95 -5.17 -24.68
CA VAL A 284 36.37 -3.94 -23.99
C VAL A 284 35.24 -3.33 -23.19
N GLY A 285 35.60 -2.60 -22.13
CA GLY A 285 34.73 -1.60 -21.51
C GLY A 285 35.16 -0.20 -21.94
N THR A 286 34.23 0.75 -21.92
CA THR A 286 34.47 2.14 -22.33
C THR A 286 34.64 3.07 -21.13
N ALA A 287 35.09 4.29 -21.38
CA ALA A 287 35.31 5.31 -20.35
C ALA A 287 34.30 6.45 -20.44
N ALA A 288 33.85 6.92 -19.28
CA ALA A 288 33.03 8.12 -19.12
C ALA A 288 33.85 9.43 -19.16
N PHE A 289 35.15 9.32 -19.42
CA PHE A 289 36.10 10.42 -19.55
C PHE A 289 36.98 10.21 -20.78
N GLY A 290 37.74 11.23 -21.16
CA GLY A 290 38.52 11.18 -22.39
C GLY A 290 37.65 11.35 -23.64
N PRO A 291 38.24 11.19 -24.83
CA PRO A 291 37.50 11.24 -26.08
C PRO A 291 36.46 10.11 -26.17
N GLY A 292 35.19 10.48 -26.37
CA GLY A 292 34.08 9.53 -26.60
C GLY A 292 34.14 8.84 -27.97
N SER A 293 34.83 9.45 -28.95
CA SER A 293 35.01 8.89 -30.28
C SER A 293 36.45 9.05 -30.75
N PHE A 294 37.08 7.96 -31.21
CA PHE A 294 38.46 7.92 -31.70
C PHE A 294 38.72 6.69 -32.58
N ASP A 295 39.70 6.80 -33.47
CA ASP A 295 40.26 5.68 -34.23
C ASP A 295 41.79 5.73 -34.11
N LEU A 296 42.32 4.92 -33.20
CA LEU A 296 43.74 4.81 -32.93
C LEU A 296 44.30 3.58 -33.66
N ALA A 297 45.13 3.85 -34.66
CA ALA A 297 45.85 2.82 -35.40
C ALA A 297 46.75 1.96 -34.49
N ALA A 298 47.14 0.79 -34.99
CA ALA A 298 48.00 -0.16 -34.28
C ALA A 298 49.25 0.50 -33.69
N THR A 299 49.27 0.62 -32.36
CA THR A 299 50.31 1.31 -31.59
C THR A 299 50.89 0.36 -30.56
N ALA A 300 52.20 0.48 -30.25
CA ALA A 300 52.86 -0.37 -29.27
C ALA A 300 52.20 -0.24 -27.89
N ILE A 301 51.97 -1.38 -27.24
CA ILE A 301 51.48 -1.45 -25.85
C ILE A 301 52.67 -1.65 -24.93
N VAL A 302 52.70 -0.92 -23.82
CA VAL A 302 53.65 -1.12 -22.72
C VAL A 302 52.95 -1.12 -21.37
N GLU A 303 53.48 -1.87 -20.42
CA GLU A 303 53.01 -1.82 -19.04
C GLU A 303 53.50 -0.53 -18.36
N GLY A 304 52.61 0.16 -17.67
CA GLY A 304 52.96 1.33 -16.85
C GLY A 304 53.67 0.89 -15.56
N ASP A 305 54.69 1.64 -15.15
CA ASP A 305 55.43 1.42 -13.90
C ASP A 305 55.58 2.74 -13.14
N ASP A 306 54.85 2.92 -12.04
CA ASP A 306 54.92 4.12 -11.18
C ASP A 306 55.94 3.98 -10.02
N GLY A 307 56.57 2.81 -9.87
CA GLY A 307 57.59 2.53 -8.87
C GLY A 307 57.11 2.54 -7.40
N THR A 308 55.80 2.61 -7.13
CA THR A 308 55.25 2.75 -5.78
C THR A 308 54.21 1.66 -5.48
N GLY A 309 54.27 1.03 -4.30
CA GLY A 309 53.26 0.05 -3.88
C GLY A 309 53.04 -1.07 -4.92
N THR A 310 51.82 -1.15 -5.47
CA THR A 310 51.51 -1.97 -6.65
C THR A 310 51.92 -1.20 -7.90
N THR A 311 53.14 -1.44 -8.36
CA THR A 311 53.80 -0.56 -9.35
C THR A 311 53.10 -0.46 -10.71
N THR A 312 52.19 -1.39 -11.03
CA THR A 312 51.48 -1.48 -12.30
C THR A 312 50.11 -0.79 -12.29
N ASP A 313 49.69 -0.18 -11.17
CA ASP A 313 48.37 0.41 -11.07
C ASP A 313 48.31 1.86 -11.60
N GLY A 314 49.44 2.57 -11.71
CA GLY A 314 49.49 3.91 -12.28
C GLY A 314 48.79 4.96 -11.42
N CYS A 315 48.68 4.72 -10.11
CA CYS A 315 48.13 5.70 -9.17
C CYS A 315 49.07 6.87 -8.92
N GLU A 316 50.37 6.65 -9.05
CA GLU A 316 51.39 7.68 -9.05
C GLU A 316 51.92 7.98 -10.47
N ALA A 317 52.82 8.96 -10.58
CA ALA A 317 53.44 9.34 -11.84
C ALA A 317 54.29 8.21 -12.40
N LEU A 318 54.05 7.83 -13.66
CA LEU A 318 54.81 6.76 -14.33
C LEU A 318 56.29 7.13 -14.45
N THR A 319 57.15 6.17 -14.11
CA THR A 319 58.60 6.31 -14.06
C THR A 319 59.31 5.73 -15.30
N ASN A 320 58.61 4.88 -16.05
CA ASN A 320 59.10 4.29 -17.29
C ASN A 320 58.72 5.11 -18.54
N ASN A 321 59.43 4.90 -19.65
CA ASN A 321 59.18 5.65 -20.89
C ASN A 321 58.01 5.05 -21.68
N VAL A 322 56.87 5.74 -21.63
CA VAL A 322 55.63 5.36 -22.32
C VAL A 322 55.22 6.33 -23.44
N ALA A 323 56.09 7.28 -23.78
CA ALA A 323 55.77 8.34 -24.73
C ALA A 323 55.42 7.77 -26.12
N GLY A 324 54.25 8.14 -26.65
CA GLY A 324 53.76 7.69 -27.95
C GLY A 324 53.16 6.27 -27.96
N GLN A 325 52.97 5.66 -26.80
CA GLN A 325 52.52 4.26 -26.67
C GLN A 325 51.17 4.17 -25.96
N ILE A 326 50.53 2.99 -26.07
CA ILE A 326 49.35 2.64 -25.29
C ILE A 326 49.83 2.05 -23.96
N VAL A 327 49.38 2.60 -22.84
CA VAL A 327 49.79 2.12 -21.52
C VAL A 327 48.78 1.12 -20.98
N LEU A 328 49.25 -0.06 -20.57
CA LEU A 328 48.49 -1.01 -19.77
C LEU A 328 48.74 -0.75 -18.28
N VAL A 329 47.67 -0.55 -17.50
CA VAL A 329 47.73 -0.43 -16.03
C VAL A 329 46.65 -1.28 -15.37
N ASP A 330 46.83 -1.59 -14.09
CA ASP A 330 45.86 -2.31 -13.27
C ASP A 330 44.83 -1.40 -12.61
N ARG A 331 43.60 -1.92 -12.48
CA ARG A 331 42.63 -1.38 -11.53
C ARG A 331 43.22 -1.48 -10.11
N GLY A 332 43.31 -0.34 -9.46
CA GLY A 332 43.90 -0.17 -8.12
C GLY A 332 42.99 0.65 -7.21
N SER A 333 43.58 1.32 -6.22
CA SER A 333 42.86 2.10 -5.20
C SER A 333 42.48 3.52 -5.65
N CYS A 334 43.19 4.09 -6.60
CA CYS A 334 42.87 5.39 -7.20
C CYS A 334 41.83 5.27 -8.34
N THR A 335 41.23 6.39 -8.70
CA THR A 335 40.24 6.49 -9.78
C THR A 335 40.84 6.17 -11.15
N PHE A 336 39.99 5.71 -12.08
CA PHE A 336 40.40 5.38 -13.45
C PHE A 336 40.90 6.62 -14.21
N ALA A 337 40.22 7.75 -14.06
CA ALA A 337 40.62 9.00 -14.70
C ALA A 337 41.99 9.51 -14.19
N THR A 338 42.33 9.28 -12.91
CA THR A 338 43.68 9.59 -12.39
C THR A 338 44.76 8.79 -13.10
N LYS A 339 44.55 7.47 -13.30
CA LYS A 339 45.48 6.61 -14.04
C LYS A 339 45.69 7.11 -15.47
N ALA A 340 44.60 7.48 -16.14
CA ALA A 340 44.65 8.04 -17.49
C ALA A 340 45.41 9.37 -17.55
N ARG A 341 45.20 10.28 -16.59
CA ARG A 341 45.96 11.55 -16.49
C ARG A 341 47.45 11.31 -16.24
N ASN A 342 47.81 10.33 -15.40
CA ASN A 342 49.22 10.00 -15.16
C ASN A 342 49.89 9.43 -16.41
N ALA A 343 49.20 8.57 -17.17
CA ALA A 343 49.68 8.08 -18.46
C ALA A 343 49.81 9.21 -19.48
N GLU A 344 48.80 10.10 -19.59
CA GLU A 344 48.82 11.28 -20.44
C GLU A 344 49.99 12.21 -20.11
N ALA A 345 50.23 12.48 -18.82
CA ALA A 345 51.35 13.30 -18.36
C ALA A 345 52.72 12.69 -18.69
N ALA A 346 52.81 11.35 -18.74
CA ALA A 346 54.00 10.62 -19.17
C ALA A 346 54.15 10.53 -20.72
N GLY A 347 53.21 11.11 -21.48
CA GLY A 347 53.22 11.19 -22.94
C GLY A 347 52.58 10.02 -23.66
N ALA A 348 51.80 9.17 -22.97
CA ALA A 348 51.03 8.11 -23.58
C ALA A 348 50.00 8.66 -24.59
N VAL A 349 49.63 7.85 -25.57
CA VAL A 349 48.59 8.20 -26.55
C VAL A 349 47.25 7.53 -26.28
N ALA A 350 47.21 6.53 -25.39
CA ALA A 350 45.99 5.92 -24.86
C ALA A 350 46.31 5.07 -23.62
N VAL A 351 45.27 4.66 -22.88
CA VAL A 351 45.39 3.75 -21.74
C VAL A 351 44.42 2.57 -21.85
N ILE A 352 44.89 1.38 -21.48
CA ILE A 352 44.09 0.17 -21.26
C ILE A 352 44.16 -0.15 -19.76
N ILE A 353 43.01 -0.24 -19.12
CA ILE A 353 42.91 -0.56 -17.69
C ILE A 353 42.45 -2.02 -17.53
N ALA A 354 43.31 -2.87 -16.99
CA ALA A 354 42.97 -4.25 -16.67
C ALA A 354 42.14 -4.30 -15.38
N ASN A 355 40.93 -4.87 -15.45
CA ASN A 355 40.12 -5.10 -14.26
C ASN A 355 40.82 -6.07 -13.30
N ASN A 356 40.50 -5.99 -12.02
CA ASN A 356 41.10 -6.84 -10.97
C ASN A 356 40.12 -7.92 -10.44
N THR A 357 38.89 -7.93 -10.92
CA THR A 357 37.86 -8.94 -10.62
C THR A 357 37.06 -9.30 -11.88
N GLY A 358 36.32 -10.40 -11.84
CA GLY A 358 35.34 -10.77 -12.88
C GLY A 358 35.94 -11.29 -14.20
N THR A 359 35.06 -11.78 -15.08
CA THR A 359 35.39 -12.31 -16.41
C THR A 359 35.03 -11.35 -17.55
N THR A 360 34.31 -10.27 -17.25
CA THR A 360 33.90 -9.23 -18.20
C THR A 360 34.67 -7.93 -17.98
N PRO A 361 34.87 -7.10 -19.03
CA PRO A 361 35.39 -5.75 -18.87
C PRO A 361 34.44 -4.86 -18.06
N ASN A 362 34.97 -3.94 -17.27
CA ASN A 362 34.17 -2.97 -16.50
C ASN A 362 34.08 -1.62 -17.21
N SER A 363 33.00 -0.87 -16.98
CA SER A 363 32.96 0.56 -17.35
C SER A 363 33.96 1.35 -16.50
N LEU A 364 34.57 2.39 -17.09
CA LEU A 364 35.54 3.26 -16.42
C LEU A 364 34.89 4.61 -16.06
N GLY A 365 34.47 4.75 -14.80
CA GLY A 365 33.92 5.99 -14.25
C GLY A 365 34.92 7.15 -14.20
N GLY A 366 34.42 8.37 -14.34
CA GLY A 366 35.20 9.62 -14.25
C GLY A 366 35.48 10.07 -12.81
N ASP A 367 36.07 11.26 -12.67
CA ASP A 367 36.27 11.95 -11.39
C ASP A 367 36.36 13.47 -11.57
N GLN A 368 36.53 14.20 -10.47
CA GLN A 368 36.62 15.67 -10.45
C GLN A 368 38.06 16.21 -10.65
N GLY A 369 39.01 15.36 -11.05
CA GLY A 369 40.45 15.67 -11.10
C GLY A 369 40.91 16.44 -12.34
N GLY A 370 39.99 16.95 -13.16
CA GLY A 370 40.26 17.64 -14.42
C GLY A 370 40.20 16.73 -15.66
N PRO A 371 40.26 17.32 -16.87
CA PRO A 371 40.02 16.59 -18.12
C PRO A 371 41.14 15.59 -18.43
N VAL A 372 40.75 14.47 -19.05
CA VAL A 372 41.64 13.50 -19.71
C VAL A 372 41.49 13.73 -21.21
N ASN A 373 42.58 13.79 -21.98
CA ASN A 373 42.50 14.02 -23.44
C ASN A 373 42.96 12.82 -24.29
N ILE A 374 43.32 11.70 -23.66
CA ILE A 374 43.69 10.47 -24.36
C ILE A 374 42.58 9.41 -24.32
N PRO A 375 42.43 8.56 -25.34
CA PRO A 375 41.55 7.40 -25.31
C PRO A 375 41.80 6.47 -24.11
N ALA A 376 40.73 5.93 -23.55
CA ALA A 376 40.77 4.97 -22.46
C ALA A 376 39.76 3.83 -22.69
N MET A 377 40.19 2.58 -22.48
CA MET A 377 39.35 1.39 -22.50
C MET A 377 39.73 0.44 -21.35
N SER A 378 38.84 -0.46 -20.97
CA SER A 378 39.14 -1.54 -20.03
C SER A 378 39.16 -2.90 -20.71
N VAL A 379 39.81 -3.86 -20.06
CA VAL A 379 39.73 -5.29 -20.39
C VAL A 379 39.44 -6.09 -19.12
N SER A 380 38.87 -7.29 -19.29
CA SER A 380 38.61 -8.19 -18.15
C SER A 380 39.91 -8.62 -17.44
N MET A 381 39.79 -9.08 -16.19
CA MET A 381 40.96 -9.55 -15.42
C MET A 381 41.74 -10.67 -16.15
N PRO A 382 41.11 -11.73 -16.69
CA PRO A 382 41.83 -12.74 -17.46
C PRO A 382 42.53 -12.18 -18.70
N GLN A 383 41.88 -11.22 -19.39
CA GLN A 383 42.44 -10.61 -20.59
C GLN A 383 43.62 -9.70 -20.29
N GLY A 384 43.58 -8.95 -19.19
CA GLY A 384 44.71 -8.16 -18.70
C GLY A 384 45.92 -9.04 -18.36
N ALA A 385 45.70 -10.17 -17.68
CA ALA A 385 46.75 -11.16 -17.40
C ALA A 385 47.33 -11.79 -18.68
N ALA A 386 46.48 -12.09 -19.67
CA ALA A 386 46.91 -12.61 -20.97
C ALA A 386 47.75 -11.57 -21.74
N LEU A 387 47.35 -10.30 -21.72
CA LEU A 387 48.08 -9.21 -22.37
C LEU A 387 49.46 -8.99 -21.75
N ARG A 388 49.57 -9.00 -20.41
CA ARG A 388 50.86 -8.99 -19.71
C ARG A 388 51.77 -10.15 -20.10
N THR A 389 51.21 -11.36 -20.15
CA THR A 389 51.95 -12.55 -20.58
C THR A 389 52.47 -12.38 -22.01
N ALA A 390 51.67 -11.80 -22.91
CA ALA A 390 52.08 -11.51 -24.27
C ALA A 390 53.20 -10.46 -24.34
N LEU A 391 53.12 -9.38 -23.55
CA LEU A 391 54.17 -8.36 -23.43
C LEU A 391 55.51 -8.94 -22.94
N GLY A 392 55.47 -9.91 -22.03
CA GLY A 392 56.66 -10.64 -21.58
C GLY A 392 57.31 -11.53 -22.65
N ASN A 393 56.53 -11.96 -23.65
CA ASN A 393 56.98 -12.82 -24.74
C ASN A 393 57.46 -12.06 -25.98
N GLY A 394 57.18 -10.76 -26.08
CA GLY A 394 57.59 -9.93 -27.21
C GLY A 394 56.75 -8.66 -27.34
N ALA A 395 57.01 -7.90 -28.40
CA ALA A 395 56.25 -6.68 -28.67
C ALA A 395 54.79 -6.99 -29.01
N VAL A 396 53.87 -6.25 -28.38
CA VAL A 396 52.43 -6.28 -28.66
C VAL A 396 52.00 -4.90 -29.15
N THR A 397 51.13 -4.85 -30.16
CA THR A 397 50.47 -3.62 -30.59
C THR A 397 48.96 -3.73 -30.44
N GLY A 398 48.28 -2.62 -30.12
CA GLY A 398 46.83 -2.52 -30.07
C GLY A 398 46.30 -1.47 -31.03
N ALA A 399 45.21 -1.77 -31.73
CA ALA A 399 44.36 -0.78 -32.42
C ALA A 399 43.09 -0.59 -31.60
N MET A 400 42.75 0.66 -31.27
CA MET A 400 41.58 1.00 -30.44
C MET A 400 40.62 1.85 -31.26
N HIS A 401 39.36 1.46 -31.30
CA HIS A 401 38.30 2.19 -32.01
C HIS A 401 37.12 2.40 -31.07
N ARG A 402 36.56 3.61 -31.07
CA ARG A 402 35.30 3.92 -30.41
C ARG A 402 34.54 4.96 -31.23
N VAL A 403 33.25 4.73 -31.41
CA VAL A 403 32.28 5.78 -31.73
C VAL A 403 31.22 5.76 -30.64
N GLN A 404 31.09 6.86 -29.90
CA GLN A 404 30.08 6.98 -28.86
C GLN A 404 28.68 6.86 -29.46
N GLY A 405 27.85 6.01 -28.85
CA GLY A 405 26.46 5.85 -29.25
C GLY A 405 25.63 7.10 -29.00
N VAL A 406 24.60 7.30 -29.81
CA VAL A 406 23.60 8.34 -29.56
C VAL A 406 22.82 7.97 -28.30
N GLU A 407 22.80 8.87 -27.33
CA GLU A 407 22.09 8.72 -26.08
C GLU A 407 20.57 8.68 -26.31
N ARG A 408 19.86 7.93 -25.46
CA ARG A 408 18.40 7.81 -25.50
C ARG A 408 17.78 8.72 -24.47
N ASP A 409 16.63 9.27 -24.78
CA ASP A 409 15.92 10.14 -23.85
C ASP A 409 14.94 9.29 -23.05
N GLY A 410 15.12 9.20 -21.73
CA GLY A 410 14.26 8.38 -20.87
C GLY A 410 12.81 8.86 -20.88
N ASP A 411 12.59 10.16 -21.13
CA ASP A 411 11.26 10.75 -21.26
C ASP A 411 10.42 10.14 -22.41
N LEU A 412 11.08 9.49 -23.38
CA LEU A 412 10.43 8.85 -24.51
C LEU A 412 10.05 7.39 -24.28
N ASP A 413 10.57 6.76 -23.22
CA ASP A 413 10.25 5.37 -22.87
C ASP A 413 9.04 5.36 -21.93
N SER A 414 7.86 5.15 -22.50
CA SER A 414 6.61 5.19 -21.72
C SER A 414 6.58 4.10 -20.65
N ALA A 415 7.30 2.98 -20.83
CA ALA A 415 7.42 1.95 -19.80
C ALA A 415 8.21 2.44 -18.58
N VAL A 416 9.29 3.23 -18.77
CA VAL A 416 10.00 3.85 -17.64
C VAL A 416 9.11 4.86 -16.93
N VAL A 417 8.42 5.74 -17.67
CA VAL A 417 7.50 6.73 -17.07
C VAL A 417 6.37 6.04 -16.28
N ALA A 418 5.80 4.97 -16.84
CA ALA A 418 4.78 4.17 -16.17
C ALA A 418 5.32 3.44 -14.94
N HIS A 419 6.56 2.95 -14.98
CA HIS A 419 7.22 2.35 -13.80
C HIS A 419 7.31 3.34 -12.65
N GLU A 420 7.84 4.54 -12.91
CA GLU A 420 7.95 5.59 -11.89
C GLU A 420 6.57 6.04 -11.37
N TRP A 421 5.56 6.10 -12.25
CA TRP A 421 4.19 6.37 -11.83
C TRP A 421 3.60 5.25 -10.96
N GLY A 422 4.03 4.00 -11.16
CA GLY A 422 3.62 2.86 -10.33
C GLY A 422 4.13 2.96 -8.89
N HIS A 423 5.35 3.49 -8.66
CA HIS A 423 5.81 3.83 -7.31
C HIS A 423 4.89 4.86 -6.65
N TYR A 424 4.43 5.84 -7.40
CA TYR A 424 3.50 6.85 -6.91
C TYR A 424 2.13 6.28 -6.54
N LEU A 425 1.54 5.45 -7.40
CA LEU A 425 0.30 4.75 -7.09
C LEU A 425 0.45 3.91 -5.80
N HIS A 426 1.53 3.13 -5.71
CA HIS A 426 1.78 2.27 -4.56
C HIS A 426 1.93 3.07 -3.27
N HIS A 427 2.80 4.07 -3.24
CA HIS A 427 3.12 4.83 -2.03
C HIS A 427 2.02 5.79 -1.56
N ARG A 428 1.09 6.21 -2.44
CA ARG A 428 -0.10 6.97 -1.99
C ARG A 428 -1.17 6.06 -1.39
N LEU A 429 -1.28 4.81 -1.85
CA LEU A 429 -2.32 3.88 -1.42
C LEU A 429 -1.90 2.93 -0.30
N ALA A 430 -0.60 2.68 -0.14
CA ALA A 430 -0.05 1.77 0.86
C ALA A 430 1.26 2.29 1.46
N ASP A 431 1.32 2.33 2.79
CA ASP A 431 2.51 2.76 3.53
C ASP A 431 3.62 1.70 3.47
N CYS A 432 4.82 2.16 3.14
CA CYS A 432 5.91 1.30 2.73
C CYS A 432 7.30 1.85 3.09
N GLY A 433 8.04 1.13 3.92
CA GLY A 433 9.42 1.41 4.32
C GLY A 433 10.28 0.15 4.54
N ALA A 434 9.68 -1.03 4.68
CA ALA A 434 10.39 -2.30 4.83
C ALA A 434 10.94 -2.82 3.48
N THR A 435 12.01 -3.63 3.54
CA THR A 435 12.69 -4.17 2.35
C THR A 435 11.79 -4.98 1.43
N GLN A 436 10.93 -5.84 2.00
CA GLN A 436 9.95 -6.59 1.22
C GLN A 436 8.97 -5.68 0.48
N CYS A 437 8.48 -4.66 1.17
CA CYS A 437 7.54 -3.71 0.61
C CYS A 437 8.21 -2.86 -0.49
N GLY A 438 9.44 -2.38 -0.27
CA GLY A 438 10.23 -1.70 -1.30
C GLY A 438 10.45 -2.57 -2.54
N GLY A 439 10.74 -3.86 -2.35
CA GLY A 439 10.82 -4.82 -3.45
C GLY A 439 9.49 -4.97 -4.20
N MET A 440 8.35 -5.07 -3.50
CA MET A 440 7.03 -5.06 -4.17
C MET A 440 6.75 -3.74 -4.87
N SER A 441 7.25 -2.60 -4.37
CA SER A 441 7.11 -1.31 -5.05
C SER A 441 7.76 -1.28 -6.42
N GLU A 442 8.96 -1.86 -6.55
CA GLU A 442 9.60 -2.06 -7.87
C GLU A 442 8.72 -2.93 -8.77
N GLY A 443 8.16 -4.01 -8.23
CA GLY A 443 7.26 -4.88 -8.99
C GLY A 443 5.94 -4.22 -9.39
N TRP A 444 5.43 -3.29 -8.58
CA TRP A 444 4.26 -2.47 -8.91
C TRP A 444 4.54 -1.51 -10.06
N GLY A 445 5.73 -0.91 -10.08
CA GLY A 445 6.21 -0.13 -11.22
C GLY A 445 6.22 -0.95 -12.51
N ASP A 446 6.88 -2.11 -12.49
CA ASP A 446 6.97 -2.97 -13.66
C ASP A 446 5.59 -3.47 -14.12
N PHE A 447 4.74 -3.87 -13.18
CA PHE A 447 3.39 -4.30 -13.50
C PHE A 447 2.53 -3.19 -14.10
N ASN A 448 2.64 -1.96 -13.59
CA ASN A 448 1.93 -0.81 -14.15
C ASN A 448 2.36 -0.54 -15.60
N ALA A 449 3.66 -0.64 -15.88
CA ALA A 449 4.18 -0.56 -17.25
C ALA A 449 3.62 -1.69 -18.14
N LEU A 450 3.69 -2.95 -17.70
CA LEU A 450 3.14 -4.10 -18.43
C LEU A 450 1.64 -3.97 -18.71
N HIS A 451 0.87 -3.50 -17.73
CA HIS A 451 -0.57 -3.29 -17.83
C HIS A 451 -0.94 -2.18 -18.83
N MET A 452 -0.09 -1.17 -18.96
CA MET A 452 -0.19 -0.17 -20.01
C MET A 452 0.21 -0.73 -21.38
N MET A 453 1.28 -1.53 -21.48
CA MET A 453 1.83 -2.02 -22.75
C MET A 453 0.95 -3.08 -23.43
N LEU A 454 0.35 -4.04 -22.71
CA LEU A 454 -0.40 -5.14 -23.33
C LEU A 454 -1.55 -4.64 -24.24
N ARG A 455 -1.59 -5.11 -25.49
CA ARG A 455 -2.62 -4.80 -26.49
C ARG A 455 -3.55 -5.98 -26.76
N GLU A 456 -4.74 -5.67 -27.29
CA GLU A 456 -5.67 -6.70 -27.76
C GLU A 456 -5.06 -7.42 -28.97
N GLY A 457 -4.91 -8.75 -28.87
CA GLY A 457 -4.36 -9.59 -29.94
C GLY A 457 -2.90 -10.00 -29.74
N ASP A 458 -2.23 -9.46 -28.72
CA ASP A 458 -0.86 -9.87 -28.35
C ASP A 458 -0.81 -11.33 -27.91
N ASP A 459 0.34 -11.96 -28.10
CA ASP A 459 0.61 -13.29 -27.55
C ASP A 459 0.81 -13.18 -26.03
N VAL A 460 -0.22 -13.56 -25.27
CA VAL A 460 -0.18 -13.55 -23.79
C VAL A 460 0.87 -14.49 -23.20
N ASP A 461 1.38 -15.45 -23.98
CA ASP A 461 2.49 -16.33 -23.61
C ASP A 461 3.86 -15.79 -24.07
N GLY A 462 3.89 -14.59 -24.66
CA GLY A 462 5.08 -13.90 -25.18
C GLY A 462 6.03 -13.38 -24.10
N ALA A 463 7.15 -12.80 -24.55
CA ALA A 463 8.16 -12.17 -23.68
C ALA A 463 8.01 -10.65 -23.71
N TYR A 464 7.83 -10.04 -22.54
CA TYR A 464 7.61 -8.61 -22.37
C TYR A 464 8.79 -8.00 -21.61
N ALA A 465 9.53 -7.11 -22.26
CA ALA A 465 10.72 -6.48 -21.67
C ALA A 465 10.35 -5.14 -20.99
N ALA A 466 11.00 -4.84 -19.86
CA ALA A 466 10.89 -3.51 -19.24
C ALA A 466 11.90 -2.54 -19.88
N ALA A 467 11.43 -1.35 -20.29
CA ALA A 467 12.26 -0.24 -20.76
C ALA A 467 13.16 -0.56 -21.99
N ALA A 468 12.65 -1.29 -22.97
CA ALA A 468 13.43 -1.79 -24.10
C ALA A 468 14.13 -0.68 -24.92
N TYR A 469 13.54 0.51 -25.04
CA TYR A 469 14.12 1.63 -25.79
C TYR A 469 15.28 2.27 -25.01
N ALA A 470 15.05 2.62 -23.74
CA ALA A 470 16.03 3.26 -22.88
C ALA A 470 17.21 2.34 -22.60
N ALA A 471 16.94 1.06 -22.34
CA ALA A 471 17.91 0.02 -22.00
C ALA A 471 18.68 -0.54 -23.19
N ALA A 472 18.50 -0.01 -24.40
CA ALA A 472 19.10 -0.55 -25.61
C ALA A 472 20.63 -0.74 -25.52
N SER A 473 21.32 0.01 -24.66
CA SER A 473 22.77 -0.12 -24.44
C SER A 473 23.21 -1.19 -23.44
N PHE A 474 22.26 -1.81 -22.73
CA PHE A 474 22.55 -2.75 -21.65
C PHE A 474 22.66 -4.20 -22.14
N GLY A 475 22.26 -4.47 -23.39
CA GLY A 475 22.42 -5.77 -24.01
C GLY A 475 21.30 -6.09 -24.97
N ASP A 476 20.87 -7.35 -24.93
CA ASP A 476 19.74 -7.83 -25.73
C ASP A 476 18.44 -7.23 -25.21
N GLN A 477 17.68 -6.56 -26.09
CA GLN A 477 16.41 -5.92 -25.74
C GLN A 477 15.32 -6.92 -25.33
N PHE A 478 15.52 -8.22 -25.58
CA PHE A 478 14.68 -9.27 -25.01
C PHE A 478 14.52 -9.14 -23.49
N PHE A 479 15.58 -8.76 -22.76
CA PHE A 479 15.54 -8.64 -21.30
C PHE A 479 15.12 -7.26 -20.80
N GLY A 480 15.35 -6.21 -21.60
CA GLY A 480 15.24 -4.85 -21.10
C GLY A 480 16.25 -4.59 -19.96
N ILE A 481 15.78 -4.06 -18.83
CA ILE A 481 16.60 -3.80 -17.63
C ILE A 481 16.58 -4.91 -16.57
N ARG A 482 15.70 -5.90 -16.68
CA ARG A 482 15.48 -6.94 -15.66
C ARG A 482 16.28 -8.20 -15.96
N ARG A 483 16.30 -9.16 -15.02
CA ARG A 483 17.04 -10.42 -15.23
C ARG A 483 16.35 -11.33 -16.23
N VAL A 484 15.03 -11.23 -16.33
CA VAL A 484 14.19 -12.00 -17.25
C VAL A 484 13.22 -11.08 -17.99
N ALA A 485 12.71 -11.54 -19.13
CA ALA A 485 11.53 -10.93 -19.74
C ALA A 485 10.28 -11.47 -19.03
N TYR A 486 9.29 -10.63 -18.75
CA TYR A 486 8.04 -11.08 -18.13
C TYR A 486 7.27 -11.98 -19.09
N SER A 487 6.81 -13.12 -18.58
CA SER A 487 6.10 -14.13 -19.36
C SER A 487 5.40 -15.11 -18.44
N VAL A 488 4.21 -15.58 -18.83
CA VAL A 488 3.55 -16.71 -18.15
C VAL A 488 4.07 -18.08 -18.62
N ASP A 489 4.84 -18.12 -19.70
CA ASP A 489 5.55 -19.31 -20.17
C ASP A 489 6.85 -19.52 -19.37
N PRO A 490 6.98 -20.63 -18.61
CA PRO A 490 8.17 -20.93 -17.79
C PRO A 490 9.44 -21.22 -18.60
N ALA A 491 9.33 -21.39 -19.93
CA ALA A 491 10.51 -21.47 -20.80
C ALA A 491 11.16 -20.10 -21.04
N LYS A 492 10.43 -18.99 -20.80
CA LYS A 492 10.90 -17.61 -20.96
C LYS A 492 11.15 -16.92 -19.62
N ASP A 493 10.29 -17.19 -18.63
CA ASP A 493 10.43 -16.71 -17.25
C ASP A 493 10.11 -17.85 -16.26
N ALA A 494 11.13 -18.40 -15.63
CA ALA A 494 11.01 -19.48 -14.65
C ALA A 494 11.06 -19.01 -13.19
N LEU A 495 10.97 -17.70 -12.93
CA LEU A 495 11.00 -17.17 -11.57
C LEU A 495 9.72 -17.53 -10.80
N SER A 496 9.85 -17.56 -9.48
CA SER A 496 8.84 -18.03 -8.52
C SER A 496 9.15 -17.41 -7.15
N PHE A 497 8.21 -17.52 -6.21
CA PHE A 497 8.24 -16.82 -4.94
C PHE A 497 9.54 -17.02 -4.16
N ARG A 498 10.12 -18.22 -4.14
CA ARG A 498 11.39 -18.48 -3.43
C ARG A 498 12.56 -17.61 -3.91
N HIS A 499 12.56 -17.15 -5.16
CA HIS A 499 13.70 -16.45 -5.75
C HIS A 499 13.83 -14.99 -5.27
N ILE A 500 12.99 -14.53 -4.35
CA ILE A 500 13.24 -13.29 -3.59
C ILE A 500 14.33 -13.48 -2.51
N ALA A 501 14.56 -14.71 -2.06
CA ALA A 501 15.46 -15.02 -0.95
C ALA A 501 16.92 -15.10 -1.40
N ASP A 502 17.82 -14.48 -0.63
CA ASP A 502 19.25 -14.64 -0.86
C ASP A 502 19.71 -16.09 -0.66
N GLY A 503 20.66 -16.51 -1.50
CA GLY A 503 21.19 -17.87 -1.51
C GLY A 503 20.37 -18.87 -2.32
N GLU A 504 19.13 -18.53 -2.71
CA GLU A 504 18.35 -19.37 -3.62
C GLU A 504 18.93 -19.34 -5.05
N PRO A 505 19.27 -20.51 -5.64
CA PRO A 505 19.80 -20.55 -7.00
C PRO A 505 18.75 -20.13 -8.02
N LEU A 506 19.12 -19.22 -8.92
CA LEU A 506 18.28 -18.85 -10.06
C LEU A 506 18.04 -20.04 -11.00
N PRO A 507 16.86 -20.12 -11.63
CA PRO A 507 16.51 -21.23 -12.50
C PRO A 507 17.37 -21.25 -13.77
N THR A 508 17.75 -22.45 -14.24
CA THR A 508 18.57 -22.61 -15.45
C THR A 508 17.76 -23.03 -16.68
N THR A 509 16.44 -23.07 -16.58
CA THR A 509 15.53 -23.57 -17.61
C THR A 509 15.02 -22.48 -18.55
N ALA A 510 15.15 -21.21 -18.16
CA ALA A 510 14.81 -20.04 -18.95
C ALA A 510 16.06 -19.15 -19.15
N PRO A 511 16.11 -18.30 -20.19
CA PRO A 511 17.16 -17.31 -20.35
C PRO A 511 17.19 -16.32 -19.18
N ILE A 512 18.38 -16.00 -18.67
CA ILE A 512 18.59 -15.00 -17.62
C ILE A 512 19.75 -14.09 -18.04
N ALA A 513 19.55 -12.78 -17.94
CA ALA A 513 20.57 -11.77 -18.18
C ALA A 513 21.69 -11.85 -17.13
N GLY A 514 22.92 -11.53 -17.54
CA GLY A 514 24.10 -11.61 -16.66
C GLY A 514 24.24 -10.47 -15.63
N THR A 515 23.19 -9.68 -15.42
CA THR A 515 23.18 -8.44 -14.63
C THR A 515 22.29 -8.60 -13.40
N GLY A 516 22.80 -8.38 -12.19
CA GLY A 516 21.98 -8.37 -10.98
C GLY A 516 22.80 -8.43 -9.69
N GLY A 517 22.24 -7.86 -8.62
CA GLY A 517 22.72 -8.03 -7.25
C GLY A 517 22.35 -9.40 -6.65
N GLY A 518 22.32 -9.48 -5.32
CA GLY A 518 21.69 -10.60 -4.62
C GLY A 518 20.19 -10.68 -4.93
N ASN A 519 19.55 -11.80 -4.61
CA ASN A 519 18.11 -11.95 -4.87
C ASN A 519 17.28 -10.96 -4.06
N SER A 520 17.73 -10.62 -2.85
CA SER A 520 17.08 -9.67 -1.93
C SER A 520 17.17 -8.20 -2.36
N GLU A 521 17.93 -7.90 -3.41
CA GLU A 521 18.01 -6.56 -3.97
C GLU A 521 16.63 -6.15 -4.53
N VAL A 522 16.15 -4.95 -4.22
CA VAL A 522 14.73 -4.59 -4.39
C VAL A 522 14.22 -4.73 -5.84
N HIS A 523 15.04 -4.46 -6.85
CA HIS A 523 14.63 -4.64 -8.25
C HIS A 523 14.57 -6.12 -8.64
N ASN A 524 15.53 -6.91 -8.15
CA ASN A 524 15.52 -8.38 -8.29
C ASN A 524 14.35 -9.03 -7.54
N VAL A 525 13.86 -8.43 -6.45
CA VAL A 525 12.65 -8.86 -5.74
C VAL A 525 11.40 -8.43 -6.51
N GLY A 526 11.39 -7.20 -7.04
CA GLY A 526 10.29 -6.61 -7.78
C GLY A 526 9.90 -7.39 -9.03
N GLU A 527 10.86 -7.92 -9.78
CA GLU A 527 10.54 -8.76 -10.95
C GLU A 527 9.73 -10.02 -10.56
N ILE A 528 9.90 -10.58 -9.36
CA ILE A 528 9.08 -11.71 -8.90
C ILE A 528 7.63 -11.25 -8.63
N TRP A 529 7.45 -10.10 -7.96
CA TRP A 529 6.12 -9.55 -7.71
C TRP A 529 5.41 -9.19 -9.02
N ALA A 530 6.10 -8.53 -9.94
CA ALA A 530 5.59 -8.19 -11.26
C ALA A 530 5.22 -9.45 -12.06
N THR A 531 6.03 -10.51 -12.03
CA THR A 531 5.70 -11.80 -12.65
C THR A 531 4.43 -12.43 -12.06
N MET A 532 4.24 -12.36 -10.74
CA MET A 532 3.01 -12.86 -10.09
C MET A 532 1.78 -12.05 -10.50
N MET A 533 1.89 -10.72 -10.51
CA MET A 533 0.81 -9.83 -10.96
C MET A 533 0.51 -10.01 -12.45
N TRP A 534 1.54 -10.22 -13.28
CA TRP A 534 1.39 -10.54 -14.69
C TRP A 534 0.61 -11.84 -14.91
N GLU A 535 0.94 -12.90 -14.17
CA GLU A 535 0.18 -14.15 -14.19
C GLU A 535 -1.29 -13.94 -13.79
N ALA A 536 -1.55 -13.14 -12.76
CA ALA A 536 -2.89 -12.80 -12.32
C ALA A 536 -3.66 -12.03 -13.40
N TYR A 537 -3.02 -11.06 -14.06
CA TYR A 537 -3.65 -10.29 -15.13
C TYR A 537 -3.95 -11.13 -16.37
N ILE A 538 -3.00 -11.95 -16.81
CA ILE A 538 -3.21 -12.85 -17.94
C ILE A 538 -4.30 -13.89 -17.66
N SER A 539 -4.53 -14.26 -16.39
CA SER A 539 -5.65 -15.13 -16.02
C SER A 539 -7.02 -14.49 -16.31
N LEU A 540 -7.11 -13.15 -16.29
CA LEU A 540 -8.32 -12.38 -16.63
C LEU A 540 -8.41 -12.08 -18.13
N VAL A 541 -7.26 -11.86 -18.79
CA VAL A 541 -7.19 -11.52 -20.22
C VAL A 541 -7.42 -12.73 -21.12
N ARG A 542 -6.80 -13.87 -20.81
CA ARG A 542 -6.84 -15.07 -21.69
C ARG A 542 -8.27 -15.48 -22.06
N PRO A 543 -9.24 -15.55 -21.12
CA PRO A 543 -10.62 -15.91 -21.44
C PRO A 543 -11.33 -14.96 -22.40
N THR A 544 -10.87 -13.71 -22.56
CA THR A 544 -11.52 -12.70 -23.42
C THR A 544 -11.46 -13.05 -24.91
N THR A 545 -10.51 -13.90 -25.30
CA THR A 545 -10.35 -14.36 -26.69
C THR A 545 -11.03 -15.71 -26.97
N GLU A 546 -11.56 -16.37 -25.94
CA GLU A 546 -12.17 -17.69 -26.05
C GLU A 546 -13.61 -17.62 -26.59
N ALA A 547 -14.06 -18.72 -27.21
CA ALA A 547 -15.43 -18.81 -27.73
C ALA A 547 -16.45 -18.78 -26.58
N GLY A 548 -17.23 -17.70 -26.50
CA GLY A 548 -18.20 -17.49 -25.42
C GLY A 548 -17.70 -16.58 -24.30
N ALA A 549 -16.60 -15.85 -24.52
CA ALA A 549 -16.09 -14.82 -23.62
C ALA A 549 -17.20 -13.91 -23.06
N THR A 550 -17.21 -13.75 -21.74
CA THR A 550 -18.16 -12.91 -21.00
C THR A 550 -17.67 -11.48 -20.82
N ARG A 551 -16.35 -11.26 -20.96
CA ARG A 551 -15.68 -9.95 -20.92
C ARG A 551 -14.90 -9.71 -22.20
N THR A 552 -14.84 -8.44 -22.60
CA THR A 552 -13.91 -7.92 -23.61
C THR A 552 -12.53 -7.69 -23.00
N PHE A 553 -11.50 -7.52 -23.85
CA PHE A 553 -10.15 -7.16 -23.41
C PHE A 553 -10.15 -5.93 -22.50
N ASP A 554 -10.81 -4.84 -22.92
CA ASP A 554 -10.87 -3.59 -22.15
C ASP A 554 -11.57 -3.77 -20.78
N GLN A 555 -12.59 -4.63 -20.70
CA GLN A 555 -13.24 -4.95 -19.43
C GLN A 555 -12.35 -5.75 -18.49
N ALA A 556 -11.52 -6.67 -19.00
CA ALA A 556 -10.54 -7.40 -18.19
C ALA A 556 -9.41 -6.47 -17.71
N ARG A 557 -8.91 -5.59 -18.61
CA ARG A 557 -7.93 -4.56 -18.27
C ARG A 557 -8.46 -3.63 -17.19
N ARG A 558 -9.72 -3.22 -17.31
CA ARG A 558 -10.38 -2.37 -16.33
C ARG A 558 -10.56 -3.05 -14.97
N ALA A 559 -11.03 -4.29 -14.96
CA ALA A 559 -11.19 -5.07 -13.73
C ALA A 559 -9.87 -5.22 -12.97
N MET A 560 -8.76 -5.48 -13.68
CA MET A 560 -7.44 -5.55 -13.03
C MET A 560 -7.04 -4.21 -12.40
N SER A 561 -7.26 -3.06 -13.06
CA SER A 561 -7.01 -1.76 -12.43
C SER A 561 -7.85 -1.52 -11.18
N ASP A 562 -9.11 -1.95 -11.19
CA ASP A 562 -9.98 -1.88 -10.01
C ASP A 562 -9.44 -2.75 -8.85
N TYR A 563 -8.94 -3.94 -9.16
CA TYR A 563 -8.36 -4.84 -8.15
C TYR A 563 -7.02 -4.35 -7.62
N VAL A 564 -6.22 -3.67 -8.45
CA VAL A 564 -4.97 -3.04 -8.00
C VAL A 564 -5.26 -1.91 -7.01
N VAL A 565 -6.13 -0.95 -7.36
CA VAL A 565 -6.42 0.19 -6.47
C VAL A 565 -7.05 -0.30 -5.17
N ALA A 566 -8.12 -1.08 -5.24
CA ALA A 566 -8.78 -1.59 -4.04
C ALA A 566 -7.89 -2.54 -3.23
N GLY A 567 -7.03 -3.33 -3.89
CA GLY A 567 -6.07 -4.21 -3.22
C GLY A 567 -4.99 -3.42 -2.48
N LEU A 568 -4.48 -2.34 -3.07
CA LEU A 568 -3.52 -1.45 -2.42
C LEU A 568 -4.13 -0.72 -1.22
N GLU A 569 -5.36 -0.21 -1.35
CA GLU A 569 -6.09 0.41 -0.22
C GLU A 569 -6.34 -0.57 0.96
N LEU A 570 -6.42 -1.86 0.68
CA LEU A 570 -6.59 -2.93 1.68
C LEU A 570 -5.25 -3.45 2.23
N THR A 571 -4.14 -3.07 1.62
CA THR A 571 -2.81 -3.60 1.97
C THR A 571 -2.34 -3.00 3.29
N PRO A 572 -1.89 -3.82 4.28
CA PRO A 572 -1.39 -3.30 5.54
C PRO A 572 -0.06 -2.57 5.35
N VAL A 573 0.30 -1.71 6.32
CA VAL A 573 1.61 -1.05 6.38
C VAL A 573 2.72 -2.10 6.30
N ASP A 574 3.74 -1.83 5.47
CA ASP A 574 4.89 -2.71 5.28
C ASP A 574 4.52 -4.15 4.94
N ALA A 575 3.49 -4.33 4.12
CA ALA A 575 2.97 -5.65 3.77
C ALA A 575 4.07 -6.64 3.33
N THR A 576 3.87 -7.89 3.72
CA THR A 576 4.58 -9.03 3.12
C THR A 576 3.93 -9.42 1.79
N PHE A 577 4.64 -10.19 0.97
CA PHE A 577 4.12 -10.68 -0.33
C PHE A 577 2.77 -11.40 -0.21
N THR A 578 2.62 -12.24 0.82
CA THR A 578 1.38 -12.99 1.06
C THR A 578 0.23 -12.09 1.53
N GLU A 579 0.51 -11.03 2.28
CA GLU A 579 -0.52 -10.06 2.69
C GLU A 579 -0.97 -9.20 1.52
N ALA A 580 -0.04 -8.69 0.71
CA ALA A 580 -0.38 -7.92 -0.49
C ALA A 580 -1.18 -8.77 -1.50
N ARG A 581 -0.80 -10.05 -1.68
CA ARG A 581 -1.57 -11.02 -2.46
C ARG A 581 -3.00 -11.14 -1.92
N ASP A 582 -3.14 -11.37 -0.61
CA ASP A 582 -4.45 -11.61 0.01
C ASP A 582 -5.35 -10.38 -0.06
N ALA A 583 -4.80 -9.17 0.01
CA ALA A 583 -5.54 -7.92 -0.16
C ALA A 583 -6.14 -7.79 -1.57
N ILE A 584 -5.35 -8.09 -2.62
CA ILE A 584 -5.82 -8.05 -4.01
C ILE A 584 -6.84 -9.18 -4.27
N LEU A 585 -6.62 -10.37 -3.73
CA LEU A 585 -7.58 -11.47 -3.85
C LEU A 585 -8.90 -11.14 -3.14
N ALA A 586 -8.86 -10.45 -2.00
CA ALA A 586 -10.05 -9.96 -1.32
C ALA A 586 -10.81 -8.92 -2.17
N ALA A 587 -10.09 -8.00 -2.83
CA ALA A 587 -10.69 -7.05 -3.77
C ALA A 587 -11.37 -7.77 -4.95
N ALA A 588 -10.70 -8.75 -5.56
CA ALA A 588 -11.27 -9.56 -6.62
C ALA A 588 -12.49 -10.36 -6.14
N ALA A 589 -12.45 -10.94 -4.93
CA ALA A 589 -13.55 -11.69 -4.34
C ALA A 589 -14.81 -10.86 -4.14
N ALA A 590 -14.64 -9.61 -3.71
CA ALA A 590 -15.74 -8.67 -3.50
C ALA A 590 -16.45 -8.28 -4.81
N ALA A 591 -15.71 -8.30 -5.93
CA ALA A 591 -16.23 -7.93 -7.25
C ALA A 591 -16.74 -9.14 -8.06
N ASP A 592 -15.94 -10.20 -8.18
CA ASP A 592 -16.26 -11.41 -8.93
C ASP A 592 -15.53 -12.66 -8.37
N PRO A 593 -16.26 -13.62 -7.78
CA PRO A 593 -15.69 -14.88 -7.28
C PRO A 593 -14.95 -15.73 -8.33
N ALA A 594 -15.27 -15.58 -9.62
CA ALA A 594 -14.55 -16.28 -10.68
C ALA A 594 -13.14 -15.69 -10.88
N ASP A 595 -13.01 -14.37 -10.77
CA ASP A 595 -11.73 -13.66 -10.88
C ASP A 595 -10.83 -13.99 -9.69
N LEU A 596 -11.39 -14.02 -8.47
CA LEU A 596 -10.70 -14.55 -7.29
C LEU A 596 -10.06 -15.91 -7.57
N THR A 597 -10.86 -16.85 -8.11
CA THR A 597 -10.39 -18.22 -8.36
C THR A 597 -9.26 -18.23 -9.39
N ALA A 598 -9.41 -17.49 -10.48
CA ALA A 598 -8.41 -17.41 -11.56
C ALA A 598 -7.09 -16.79 -11.07
N MET A 599 -7.18 -15.69 -10.33
CA MET A 599 -6.01 -14.99 -9.79
C MET A 599 -5.31 -15.79 -8.69
N ALA A 600 -6.06 -16.44 -7.79
CA ALA A 600 -5.46 -17.29 -6.76
C ALA A 600 -4.66 -18.46 -7.38
N GLN A 601 -5.20 -19.07 -8.45
CA GLN A 601 -4.47 -20.09 -9.21
C GLN A 601 -3.23 -19.52 -9.90
N ALA A 602 -3.26 -18.25 -10.31
CA ALA A 602 -2.14 -17.57 -10.93
C ALA A 602 -0.99 -17.34 -9.95
N PHE A 603 -1.27 -16.85 -8.75
CA PHE A 603 -0.28 -16.75 -7.68
C PHE A 603 0.30 -18.14 -7.30
N ALA A 604 -0.55 -19.16 -7.19
CA ALA A 604 -0.12 -20.53 -6.91
C ALA A 604 0.85 -21.08 -7.98
N ARG A 605 0.67 -20.77 -9.27
CA ARG A 605 1.62 -21.18 -10.33
C ARG A 605 3.04 -20.63 -10.11
N ARG A 606 3.18 -19.54 -9.38
CA ARG A 606 4.46 -18.91 -9.02
C ARG A 606 4.88 -19.20 -7.58
N GLY A 607 4.30 -20.22 -6.94
CA GLY A 607 4.67 -20.64 -5.58
C GLY A 607 4.06 -19.79 -4.46
N ALA A 608 3.16 -18.86 -4.79
CA ALA A 608 2.45 -18.01 -3.82
C ALA A 608 1.00 -18.48 -3.57
N GLY A 609 0.79 -19.79 -3.48
CA GLY A 609 -0.48 -20.43 -3.15
C GLY A 609 -0.95 -20.17 -1.72
N THR A 610 -2.14 -20.66 -1.34
CA THR A 610 -2.81 -20.29 -0.09
C THR A 610 -1.94 -20.48 1.15
N CYS A 611 -1.12 -21.53 1.18
CA CYS A 611 -0.28 -21.87 2.33
C CYS A 611 1.16 -21.35 2.21
N ALA A 612 1.46 -20.53 1.20
CA ALA A 612 2.77 -19.92 1.05
C ALA A 612 3.06 -19.00 2.25
N VAL A 613 4.34 -18.92 2.64
CA VAL A 613 4.79 -18.12 3.78
C VAL A 613 5.84 -17.13 3.30
N SER A 614 5.59 -15.86 3.57
CA SER A 614 6.57 -14.80 3.34
C SER A 614 7.68 -14.82 4.40
N PRO A 615 8.86 -14.27 4.11
CA PRO A 615 9.87 -13.96 5.11
C PRO A 615 9.31 -13.07 6.22
N ALA A 616 9.99 -13.03 7.37
CA ALA A 616 9.69 -12.06 8.43
C ALA A 616 9.68 -10.63 7.87
N ARG A 617 8.71 -9.81 8.28
CA ARG A 617 8.44 -8.47 7.71
C ARG A 617 9.70 -7.59 7.63
N ASP A 618 10.54 -7.64 8.65
CA ASP A 618 11.76 -6.87 8.83
C ASP A 618 13.02 -7.49 8.18
N SER A 619 12.87 -8.64 7.51
CA SER A 619 13.99 -9.35 6.88
C SER A 619 14.66 -8.51 5.79
N GLN A 620 15.99 -8.49 5.81
CA GLN A 620 16.83 -7.80 4.82
C GLN A 620 17.36 -8.75 3.74
N ASP A 621 17.48 -10.04 4.04
CA ASP A 621 17.97 -11.08 3.12
C ASP A 621 16.83 -11.91 2.50
N LEU A 622 15.60 -11.66 2.96
CA LEU A 622 14.36 -12.30 2.53
C LEU A 622 14.38 -13.82 2.62
N THR A 623 15.19 -14.38 3.53
CA THR A 623 15.22 -15.81 3.79
C THR A 623 13.99 -16.27 4.58
N GLY A 624 13.60 -17.54 4.42
CA GLY A 624 12.45 -18.14 5.11
C GLY A 624 11.18 -18.30 4.27
N VAL A 625 11.25 -18.01 2.96
CA VAL A 625 10.14 -18.25 2.03
C VAL A 625 9.74 -19.73 2.03
N VAL A 626 8.44 -19.99 2.10
CA VAL A 626 7.85 -21.32 1.84
C VAL A 626 6.89 -21.19 0.67
N GLU A 627 7.16 -21.92 -0.41
CA GLU A 627 6.27 -21.96 -1.57
C GLU A 627 5.09 -22.90 -1.34
N ASP A 628 3.94 -22.53 -1.88
CA ASP A 628 2.78 -23.40 -2.06
C ASP A 628 2.28 -23.27 -3.50
N ASP A 629 2.05 -24.39 -4.17
CA ASP A 629 1.61 -24.42 -5.56
C ASP A 629 0.11 -24.71 -5.70
N GLN A 630 -0.63 -24.60 -4.59
CA GLN A 630 -2.04 -24.96 -4.51
C GLN A 630 -2.92 -23.81 -4.02
N VAL A 631 -4.20 -23.88 -4.42
CA VAL A 631 -5.25 -23.05 -3.85
C VAL A 631 -6.07 -23.94 -2.92
N ARG A 632 -6.19 -23.51 -1.65
CA ARG A 632 -6.83 -24.28 -0.59
C ARG A 632 -7.82 -23.40 0.20
N PRO A 633 -8.80 -24.01 0.90
CA PRO A 633 -9.52 -23.28 1.94
C PRO A 633 -8.58 -22.91 3.10
N ARG A 634 -8.98 -21.91 3.88
CA ARG A 634 -8.34 -21.53 5.15
C ARG A 634 -9.42 -21.39 6.20
N VAL A 635 -9.62 -22.44 7.00
CA VAL A 635 -10.69 -22.46 8.02
C VAL A 635 -10.19 -21.83 9.31
N ASP A 636 -10.82 -20.71 9.68
CA ASP A 636 -10.55 -19.97 10.90
C ASP A 636 -11.78 -20.01 11.83
N LEU A 637 -11.53 -19.94 13.14
CA LEU A 637 -12.57 -19.84 14.18
C LEU A 637 -12.64 -18.41 14.71
N GLY A 638 -13.85 -17.84 14.76
CA GLY A 638 -14.13 -16.57 15.41
C GLY A 638 -14.41 -16.72 16.91
N VAL A 639 -14.72 -15.60 17.59
CA VAL A 639 -15.07 -15.58 19.02
C VAL A 639 -16.25 -16.51 19.27
N ALA A 640 -16.05 -17.46 20.19
CA ALA A 640 -17.12 -18.32 20.67
C ALA A 640 -17.75 -17.64 21.90
N ALA A 641 -19.07 -17.39 21.85
CA ALA A 641 -19.79 -16.74 22.94
C ALA A 641 -20.81 -17.71 23.54
N VAL A 642 -20.85 -17.76 24.87
CA VAL A 642 -21.92 -18.43 25.61
C VAL A 642 -23.03 -17.41 25.81
N VAL A 643 -24.21 -17.70 25.26
CA VAL A 643 -25.39 -16.87 25.46
C VAL A 643 -26.34 -17.65 26.37
N ALA A 644 -26.81 -17.01 27.44
CA ALA A 644 -27.83 -17.56 28.32
C ALA A 644 -29.00 -18.11 27.51
N GLY A 645 -29.40 -19.33 27.82
CA GLY A 645 -30.22 -20.10 26.91
C GLY A 645 -31.71 -20.04 27.18
N THR A 646 -32.43 -21.02 26.66
CA THR A 646 -33.91 -21.02 26.59
C THR A 646 -34.60 -21.50 27.87
N ASN A 647 -33.83 -22.01 28.83
CA ASN A 647 -34.28 -22.47 30.14
C ASN A 647 -33.42 -21.84 31.24
N ASP A 648 -33.41 -20.52 31.22
CA ASP A 648 -32.98 -19.64 32.31
C ASP A 648 -34.10 -19.66 33.37
N CYS A 649 -33.87 -20.37 34.47
CA CYS A 649 -34.91 -20.78 35.40
C CYS A 649 -35.21 -19.70 36.45
N ASP A 650 -34.23 -18.88 36.82
CA ASP A 650 -34.37 -17.75 37.73
C ASP A 650 -34.41 -16.38 37.02
N GLY A 651 -34.06 -16.32 35.73
CA GLY A 651 -34.24 -15.19 34.85
C GLY A 651 -33.09 -14.18 34.87
N ASP A 652 -31.91 -14.57 35.35
CA ASP A 652 -30.78 -13.67 35.57
C ASP A 652 -29.83 -13.56 34.36
N GLY A 653 -29.90 -14.52 33.44
CA GLY A 653 -29.09 -14.58 32.23
C GLY A 653 -27.65 -15.04 32.46
N ILE A 654 -27.37 -15.71 33.56
CA ILE A 654 -26.11 -16.43 33.85
C ILE A 654 -26.35 -17.92 33.51
N PHE A 655 -25.32 -18.76 33.55
CA PHE A 655 -25.42 -20.17 33.19
C PHE A 655 -25.30 -21.04 34.43
N ASP A 656 -26.43 -21.59 34.89
CA ASP A 656 -26.52 -22.25 36.20
C ASP A 656 -26.95 -23.72 36.13
N ALA A 657 -27.00 -24.38 37.29
CA ALA A 657 -27.10 -25.82 37.41
C ALA A 657 -28.52 -26.25 37.03
N GLY A 658 -28.58 -27.16 36.06
CA GLY A 658 -29.84 -27.60 35.47
C GLY A 658 -30.30 -26.72 34.32
N GLU A 659 -29.53 -25.68 33.94
CA GLU A 659 -29.82 -24.84 32.81
C GLU A 659 -29.21 -25.35 31.51
N THR A 660 -29.69 -24.80 30.40
CA THR A 660 -29.11 -25.04 29.08
C THR A 660 -28.84 -23.69 28.43
N ALA A 661 -27.58 -23.42 28.12
CA ALA A 661 -27.11 -22.26 27.37
C ALA A 661 -26.82 -22.60 25.90
N ALA A 662 -26.56 -21.56 25.10
CA ALA A 662 -26.18 -21.69 23.69
C ALA A 662 -24.74 -21.22 23.47
N LEU A 663 -23.83 -22.16 23.18
CA LEU A 663 -22.48 -21.84 22.71
C LEU A 663 -22.54 -21.54 21.21
N THR A 664 -22.30 -20.28 20.84
CA THR A 664 -22.24 -19.85 19.44
C THR A 664 -20.80 -19.84 18.96
N VAL A 665 -20.53 -20.45 17.80
CA VAL A 665 -19.21 -20.55 17.19
C VAL A 665 -19.29 -20.00 15.78
N THR A 666 -18.52 -18.95 15.48
CA THR A 666 -18.38 -18.46 14.11
C THR A 666 -17.22 -19.16 13.42
N VAL A 667 -17.46 -19.65 12.20
CA VAL A 667 -16.47 -20.34 11.37
C VAL A 667 -16.37 -19.60 10.05
N ARG A 668 -15.16 -19.22 9.67
CA ARG A 668 -14.89 -18.48 8.44
C ARG A 668 -13.93 -19.25 7.54
N ASN A 669 -14.15 -19.16 6.23
CA ASN A 669 -13.15 -19.58 5.25
C ASN A 669 -12.41 -18.35 4.71
N GLY A 670 -11.20 -18.08 5.19
CA GLY A 670 -10.34 -17.00 4.68
C GLY A 670 -9.58 -17.33 3.39
N GLY A 671 -9.77 -18.53 2.82
CA GLY A 671 -9.04 -18.99 1.63
C GLY A 671 -9.82 -18.82 0.34
N ALA A 672 -9.12 -18.92 -0.79
CA ALA A 672 -9.68 -18.72 -2.13
C ALA A 672 -10.36 -19.97 -2.72
N ALA A 673 -10.31 -21.13 -2.04
CA ALA A 673 -11.07 -22.32 -2.43
C ALA A 673 -12.17 -22.63 -1.41
N THR A 674 -13.26 -23.24 -1.89
CA THR A 674 -14.37 -23.71 -1.04
C THR A 674 -13.88 -24.75 -0.05
N ALA A 675 -14.15 -24.53 1.24
CA ALA A 675 -13.94 -25.56 2.26
C ALA A 675 -15.07 -26.58 2.15
N THR A 676 -14.74 -27.87 2.08
CA THR A 676 -15.74 -28.96 2.09
C THR A 676 -15.51 -29.87 3.29
N ALA A 677 -16.60 -30.44 3.82
CA ALA A 677 -16.55 -31.39 4.91
C ALA A 677 -15.75 -30.89 6.13
N THR A 678 -16.00 -29.65 6.56
CA THR A 678 -15.43 -29.13 7.81
C THR A 678 -16.25 -29.67 8.97
N THR A 679 -15.60 -30.31 9.94
CA THR A 679 -16.25 -30.76 11.17
C THR A 679 -15.82 -29.85 12.31
N VAL A 680 -16.79 -29.25 12.99
CA VAL A 680 -16.55 -28.46 14.20
C VAL A 680 -16.89 -29.31 15.40
N THR A 681 -15.97 -29.40 16.34
CA THR A 681 -16.13 -30.13 17.59
C THR A 681 -15.96 -29.16 18.75
N VAL A 682 -16.87 -29.23 19.71
CA VAL A 682 -16.79 -28.51 20.97
C VAL A 682 -16.54 -29.52 22.09
N SER A 683 -15.79 -29.10 23.10
CA SER A 683 -15.58 -29.89 24.31
C SER A 683 -15.46 -28.96 25.50
N SER A 684 -15.71 -29.46 26.71
CA SER A 684 -15.53 -28.70 27.93
C SER A 684 -14.56 -29.42 28.85
N THR A 685 -13.77 -28.64 29.59
CA THR A 685 -12.92 -29.17 30.67
C THR A 685 -13.71 -29.41 31.96
N ALA A 686 -14.88 -28.76 32.12
CA ALA A 686 -15.80 -28.99 33.23
C ALA A 686 -16.53 -30.33 33.03
N THR A 687 -16.44 -31.21 34.02
CA THR A 687 -17.03 -32.57 33.96
C THR A 687 -18.55 -32.57 34.09
N GLU A 688 -19.09 -31.46 34.54
CA GLU A 688 -20.49 -31.17 34.79
C GLU A 688 -21.21 -30.74 33.51
N VAL A 689 -20.48 -30.42 32.44
CA VAL A 689 -21.08 -30.01 31.16
C VAL A 689 -21.37 -31.21 30.26
N ASP A 690 -22.57 -31.24 29.71
CA ASP A 690 -22.92 -32.11 28.60
C ASP A 690 -23.50 -31.33 27.42
N PHE A 691 -23.55 -31.98 26.25
CA PHE A 691 -24.00 -31.40 24.98
C PHE A 691 -25.25 -32.17 24.53
N PRO A 692 -26.47 -31.71 24.87
CA PRO A 692 -27.71 -32.48 24.67
C PRO A 692 -27.94 -32.95 23.22
N ASP A 693 -27.58 -32.11 22.25
CA ASP A 693 -27.72 -32.40 20.81
C ASP A 693 -26.44 -32.92 20.17
N GLY A 694 -25.43 -33.23 20.98
CA GLY A 694 -24.09 -33.64 20.55
C GLY A 694 -23.11 -32.47 20.49
N ALA A 695 -21.82 -32.81 20.60
CA ALA A 695 -20.72 -31.85 20.70
C ALA A 695 -20.02 -31.59 19.36
N SER A 696 -20.69 -31.88 18.24
CA SER A 696 -20.08 -31.75 16.92
C SER A 696 -21.11 -31.42 15.85
N ALA A 697 -20.72 -30.59 14.88
CA ALA A 697 -21.52 -30.18 13.76
C ALA A 697 -20.68 -30.13 12.48
N ASP A 698 -21.27 -30.58 11.38
CA ASP A 698 -20.62 -30.58 10.07
C ASP A 698 -21.08 -29.39 9.21
N ILE A 699 -20.12 -28.71 8.60
CA ILE A 699 -20.33 -27.74 7.53
C ILE A 699 -19.99 -28.44 6.22
N ALA A 700 -21.03 -28.73 5.43
CA ALA A 700 -20.86 -29.44 4.16
C ALA A 700 -19.98 -28.65 3.18
N THR A 701 -20.24 -27.34 3.07
CA THR A 701 -19.50 -26.42 2.20
C THR A 701 -19.46 -25.03 2.83
N LEU A 702 -18.32 -24.35 2.74
CA LEU A 702 -18.16 -22.93 3.08
C LEU A 702 -17.38 -22.25 1.93
N ALA A 703 -18.03 -21.33 1.22
CA ALA A 703 -17.44 -20.66 0.06
C ALA A 703 -16.25 -19.77 0.47
N PRO A 704 -15.40 -19.36 -0.49
CA PRO A 704 -14.32 -18.40 -0.22
C PRO A 704 -14.85 -17.12 0.45
N TYR A 705 -14.17 -16.68 1.51
CA TYR A 705 -14.51 -15.51 2.35
C TYR A 705 -15.90 -15.54 2.99
N GLU A 706 -16.61 -16.68 2.94
CA GLU A 706 -17.88 -16.87 3.63
C GLU A 706 -17.65 -17.18 5.11
N GLU A 707 -18.58 -16.74 5.94
CA GLU A 707 -18.68 -17.10 7.35
C GLU A 707 -20.03 -17.70 7.66
N THR A 708 -20.06 -18.57 8.67
CA THR A 708 -21.30 -19.16 9.20
C THR A 708 -21.20 -19.28 10.71
N THR A 709 -22.34 -19.29 11.37
CA THR A 709 -22.42 -19.46 12.83
C THR A 709 -23.10 -20.78 13.15
N LEU A 710 -22.43 -21.58 13.98
CA LEU A 710 -22.96 -22.79 14.58
C LEU A 710 -23.43 -22.50 16.01
N THR A 711 -24.44 -23.23 16.46
CA THR A 711 -24.94 -23.13 17.83
C THR A 711 -25.00 -24.51 18.43
N PHE A 712 -24.33 -24.67 19.58
CA PHE A 712 -24.32 -25.90 20.36
C PHE A 712 -25.09 -25.65 21.66
N PRO A 713 -26.19 -26.38 21.92
CA PRO A 713 -26.79 -26.39 23.25
C PRO A 713 -25.79 -27.01 24.23
N VAL A 714 -25.56 -26.33 25.35
CA VAL A 714 -24.69 -26.80 26.44
C VAL A 714 -25.52 -26.84 27.71
N HIS A 715 -25.51 -27.98 28.40
CA HIS A 715 -26.25 -28.17 29.64
C HIS A 715 -25.27 -28.33 30.79
N LEU A 716 -25.52 -27.63 31.91
CA LEU A 716 -24.75 -27.76 33.13
C LEU A 716 -25.50 -28.67 34.09
N ALA A 717 -24.88 -29.79 34.48
CA ALA A 717 -25.50 -30.78 35.33
C ALA A 717 -25.77 -30.25 36.75
N ASP A 718 -26.86 -30.74 37.35
CA ASP A 718 -27.21 -30.46 38.75
C ASP A 718 -26.01 -30.64 39.69
N GLY A 719 -25.74 -29.63 40.53
CA GLY A 719 -24.74 -29.70 41.59
C GLY A 719 -23.32 -29.28 41.19
N ALA A 720 -23.18 -28.49 40.12
CA ALA A 720 -21.99 -27.66 39.90
C ALA A 720 -21.74 -26.77 41.13
N ALA A 721 -20.48 -26.40 41.38
CA ALA A 721 -20.14 -25.58 42.53
C ALA A 721 -20.25 -24.09 42.18
N PRO A 722 -20.65 -23.21 43.12
CA PRO A 722 -20.58 -21.77 42.95
C PRO A 722 -19.25 -21.28 42.37
N GLY A 723 -19.30 -20.42 41.36
CA GLY A 723 -18.11 -19.87 40.68
C GLY A 723 -17.35 -20.87 39.82
N THR A 724 -18.02 -21.91 39.29
CA THR A 724 -17.37 -22.87 38.39
C THR A 724 -16.99 -22.20 37.08
N VAL A 725 -15.70 -22.21 36.73
CA VAL A 725 -15.24 -21.79 35.39
C VAL A 725 -15.54 -22.89 34.39
N VAL A 726 -16.46 -22.61 33.47
CA VAL A 726 -16.81 -23.49 32.37
C VAL A 726 -16.04 -23.05 31.13
N ALA A 727 -14.93 -23.74 30.83
CA ALA A 727 -14.12 -23.49 29.65
C ALA A 727 -14.45 -24.47 28.51
N PHE A 728 -14.71 -23.92 27.33
CA PHE A 728 -15.01 -24.63 26.09
C PHE A 728 -13.81 -24.56 25.13
N GLU A 729 -13.31 -25.72 24.73
CA GLU A 729 -12.36 -25.85 23.63
C GLU A 729 -13.13 -26.16 22.34
N VAL A 730 -12.91 -25.35 21.32
CA VAL A 730 -13.55 -25.47 20.00
C VAL A 730 -12.46 -25.81 18.98
N ALA A 731 -12.69 -26.87 18.20
CA ALA A 731 -11.81 -27.30 17.12
C ALA A 731 -12.59 -27.36 15.80
N ALA A 732 -11.99 -26.86 14.71
CA ALA A 732 -12.48 -27.02 13.35
C ALA A 732 -11.49 -27.85 12.54
N ASP A 733 -11.92 -29.05 12.15
CA ASP A 733 -11.16 -29.98 11.34
C ASP A 733 -11.54 -29.84 9.87
N ASN A 734 -10.56 -29.57 9.01
CA ASN A 734 -10.70 -29.59 7.56
C ASN A 734 -9.40 -30.13 6.90
N SER A 735 -9.45 -31.31 6.29
CA SER A 735 -8.27 -31.95 5.71
C SER A 735 -7.68 -31.22 4.50
N ASP A 736 -8.47 -30.38 3.85
CA ASP A 736 -8.08 -29.65 2.64
C ASP A 736 -7.48 -28.27 2.98
N SER A 737 -7.62 -27.80 4.22
CA SER A 737 -7.09 -26.53 4.71
C SER A 737 -5.56 -26.59 4.93
N CYS A 738 -4.91 -25.43 4.89
CA CYS A 738 -3.48 -25.30 5.21
C CYS A 738 -3.15 -25.81 6.62
N VAL A 739 -3.98 -25.40 7.58
CA VAL A 739 -4.00 -25.92 8.95
C VAL A 739 -5.19 -26.86 9.03
N THR A 740 -4.91 -28.15 9.25
CA THR A 740 -5.96 -29.18 9.20
C THR A 740 -6.91 -29.13 10.38
N THR A 741 -6.45 -28.58 11.51
CA THR A 741 -7.22 -28.43 12.74
C THR A 741 -6.91 -27.06 13.33
N THR A 742 -7.90 -26.18 13.35
CA THR A 742 -7.81 -24.87 14.01
C THR A 742 -8.53 -24.94 15.35
N THR A 743 -7.94 -24.42 16.43
CA THR A 743 -8.55 -24.44 17.76
C THR A 743 -8.69 -23.03 18.35
N THR A 744 -9.71 -22.84 19.18
CA THR A 744 -9.89 -21.66 20.03
C THR A 744 -10.51 -22.08 21.37
N VAL A 745 -10.36 -21.25 22.40
CA VAL A 745 -10.91 -21.49 23.73
C VAL A 745 -11.75 -20.28 24.15
N THR A 746 -12.90 -20.54 24.77
CA THR A 746 -13.74 -19.52 25.42
C THR A 746 -14.18 -20.03 26.79
N SER A 747 -14.59 -19.16 27.70
CA SER A 747 -15.02 -19.56 29.04
C SER A 747 -16.10 -18.65 29.59
N THR A 748 -16.87 -19.16 30.55
CA THR A 748 -17.81 -18.39 31.36
C THR A 748 -17.76 -18.84 32.82
N LEU A 749 -18.13 -17.96 33.74
CA LEU A 749 -18.46 -18.35 35.12
C LEU A 749 -19.90 -18.89 35.16
N ALA A 750 -20.14 -19.84 36.06
CA ALA A 750 -21.41 -20.51 36.29
C ALA A 750 -21.71 -20.62 37.79
N GLU A 751 -22.98 -20.83 38.16
CA GLU A 751 -23.47 -20.87 39.55
C GLU A 751 -23.21 -19.56 40.31
N VAL A 752 -23.46 -18.42 39.66
CA VAL A 752 -23.19 -17.11 40.24
C VAL A 752 -24.32 -16.12 39.95
N ASP A 753 -24.61 -15.27 40.93
CA ASP A 753 -25.50 -14.13 40.83
C ASP A 753 -24.70 -12.83 40.64
N GLU A 754 -25.20 -11.89 39.85
CA GLU A 754 -24.69 -10.52 39.78
C GLU A 754 -25.48 -9.56 40.68
N VAL A 755 -24.85 -9.11 41.77
CA VAL A 755 -25.45 -8.09 42.65
C VAL A 755 -24.88 -6.72 42.31
N LEU A 756 -25.70 -5.91 41.63
CA LEU A 756 -25.35 -4.53 41.27
C LEU A 756 -25.06 -3.67 42.52
N ALA A 757 -24.03 -2.83 42.44
CA ALA A 757 -23.67 -1.86 43.47
C ALA A 757 -23.49 -2.47 44.88
N ALA A 758 -22.78 -3.59 44.96
CA ALA A 758 -22.55 -4.37 46.19
C ALA A 758 -21.09 -4.37 46.67
N SER A 759 -20.14 -3.91 45.84
CA SER A 759 -18.71 -3.92 46.14
C SER A 759 -18.05 -2.54 46.05
N ALA A 760 -16.97 -2.38 46.82
CA ALA A 760 -16.02 -1.27 46.70
C ALA A 760 -14.85 -1.61 45.76
N SER A 761 -14.87 -2.82 45.20
CA SER A 761 -13.89 -3.35 44.25
C SER A 761 -14.60 -3.89 43.01
N ASP A 762 -13.90 -3.89 41.88
CA ASP A 762 -14.30 -4.47 40.61
C ASP A 762 -13.20 -5.43 40.15
N ASP A 763 -13.52 -6.72 40.17
CA ASP A 763 -12.69 -7.80 39.61
C ASP A 763 -12.92 -7.97 38.11
N VAL A 764 -13.74 -7.10 37.48
CA VAL A 764 -13.98 -7.05 36.03
C VAL A 764 -14.80 -8.23 35.50
N GLU A 765 -15.26 -9.15 36.37
CA GLU A 765 -16.00 -10.35 35.98
C GLU A 765 -17.49 -10.12 35.73
N ALA A 766 -18.09 -9.15 36.41
CA ALA A 766 -19.52 -8.87 36.24
C ALA A 766 -19.83 -8.42 34.80
N THR A 767 -20.88 -8.99 34.19
CA THR A 767 -21.37 -8.68 32.86
C THR A 767 -21.70 -7.19 32.71
N ALA A 768 -22.30 -6.59 33.74
CA ALA A 768 -22.55 -5.15 33.79
C ALA A 768 -21.37 -4.39 34.41
N SER A 769 -20.55 -3.75 33.56
CA SER A 769 -19.48 -2.86 34.02
C SER A 769 -20.02 -1.49 34.48
N ALA A 770 -19.51 -1.01 35.62
CA ALA A 770 -19.73 0.35 36.09
C ALA A 770 -18.77 1.38 35.45
N TRP A 771 -17.76 0.92 34.71
CA TRP A 771 -16.77 1.77 34.05
C TRP A 771 -17.29 2.31 32.72
N THR A 772 -16.88 3.53 32.40
CA THR A 772 -17.25 4.20 31.15
C THR A 772 -15.99 4.48 30.33
N PRO A 773 -15.75 3.75 29.21
CA PRO A 773 -14.79 4.16 28.21
C PRO A 773 -15.20 5.49 27.57
N GLY A 774 -14.25 6.38 27.34
CA GLY A 774 -14.46 7.65 26.66
C GLY A 774 -13.20 8.16 25.98
N GLY A 775 -13.33 9.25 25.22
CA GLY A 775 -12.26 9.81 24.38
C GLY A 775 -12.82 10.33 23.05
N GLU A 776 -11.95 10.75 22.13
CA GLU A 776 -12.35 11.01 20.72
C GLU A 776 -12.82 9.70 20.03
N ASP A 777 -13.27 9.74 18.76
CA ASP A 777 -14.11 8.74 18.01
C ASP A 777 -13.66 7.24 17.98
N GLU A 778 -12.72 6.80 18.82
CA GLU A 778 -12.02 5.51 18.82
C GLU A 778 -11.97 4.84 20.22
N ALA A 779 -12.65 5.39 21.23
CA ALA A 779 -12.60 4.87 22.62
C ALA A 779 -12.95 3.37 22.77
N GLY A 780 -13.90 2.87 21.97
CA GLY A 780 -14.25 1.43 21.94
C GLY A 780 -13.27 0.54 21.18
N GLN A 781 -12.29 1.13 20.47
CA GLN A 781 -11.20 0.40 19.83
C GLN A 781 -9.97 0.32 20.76
N VAL A 782 -9.80 1.32 21.64
CA VAL A 782 -8.70 1.36 22.61
C VAL A 782 -9.03 0.57 23.88
N TRP A 783 -10.12 0.91 24.58
CA TRP A 783 -10.47 0.26 25.85
C TRP A 783 -11.50 -0.84 25.66
N ASN A 784 -11.07 -2.08 25.88
CA ASN A 784 -11.89 -3.28 25.75
C ASN A 784 -11.72 -4.19 26.96
N ARG A 785 -12.78 -4.88 27.35
CA ARG A 785 -12.69 -6.00 28.29
C ARG A 785 -12.29 -7.26 27.52
N VAL A 786 -11.27 -7.96 27.98
CA VAL A 786 -10.76 -9.18 27.33
C VAL A 786 -10.60 -10.31 28.34
N ASP A 787 -10.83 -11.55 27.91
CA ASP A 787 -10.46 -12.75 28.68
C ASP A 787 -8.93 -12.84 28.76
N VAL A 788 -8.38 -12.81 29.98
CA VAL A 788 -6.94 -12.97 30.21
C VAL A 788 -6.59 -14.38 30.67
N GLU A 789 -7.50 -15.02 31.40
CA GLU A 789 -7.49 -16.44 31.74
C GLU A 789 -8.94 -16.97 31.73
N ALA A 790 -9.14 -18.27 31.82
CA ALA A 790 -10.48 -18.83 31.80
C ALA A 790 -11.30 -18.34 33.01
N GLY A 791 -12.39 -17.60 32.75
CA GLY A 791 -13.23 -16.98 33.77
C GLY A 791 -12.57 -15.80 34.50
N ASN A 792 -11.55 -15.19 33.90
CA ASN A 792 -10.92 -13.96 34.39
C ASN A 792 -10.78 -12.95 33.25
N HIS A 793 -11.43 -11.81 33.39
CA HIS A 793 -11.39 -10.69 32.47
C HIS A 793 -10.47 -9.58 32.98
N ALA A 794 -9.95 -8.77 32.07
CA ALA A 794 -9.31 -7.52 32.44
C ALA A 794 -9.70 -6.41 31.47
N TRP A 795 -9.61 -5.17 31.92
CA TRP A 795 -9.63 -4.02 31.02
C TRP A 795 -8.28 -3.89 30.34
N VAL A 796 -8.28 -3.84 29.01
CA VAL A 796 -7.09 -3.53 28.19
C VAL A 796 -7.34 -2.26 27.41
N GLY A 797 -6.47 -1.27 27.64
CA GLY A 797 -6.32 -0.09 26.80
C GLY A 797 -5.16 -0.32 25.83
N VAL A 798 -5.47 -0.54 24.54
CA VAL A 798 -4.47 -0.82 23.51
C VAL A 798 -3.62 0.42 23.22
N ASP A 799 -2.31 0.24 23.08
CA ASP A 799 -1.44 1.27 22.54
C ASP A 799 -1.58 1.31 21.02
N PHE A 800 -2.43 2.21 20.54
CA PHE A 800 -2.89 2.27 19.16
C PHE A 800 -1.85 2.93 18.25
N GLY A 801 -1.60 2.37 17.06
CA GLY A 801 -0.64 2.90 16.08
C GLY A 801 -1.15 4.14 15.32
N GLY A 802 -1.60 5.14 16.06
CA GLY A 802 -2.15 6.40 15.60
C GLY A 802 -2.59 7.26 16.81
N PRO A 803 -2.81 8.58 16.64
CA PRO A 803 -2.89 9.48 17.78
C PRO A 803 -4.25 9.37 18.47
N THR A 804 -4.26 8.99 19.74
CA THR A 804 -5.48 8.81 20.54
C THR A 804 -5.43 9.56 21.86
N ASP A 805 -6.60 9.98 22.34
CA ASP A 805 -6.81 10.54 23.68
C ASP A 805 -8.02 9.86 24.30
N THR A 806 -7.79 8.75 25.00
CA THR A 806 -8.87 7.90 25.51
C THR A 806 -8.71 7.60 26.99
N MET A 807 -9.82 7.29 27.64
CA MET A 807 -9.84 7.01 29.07
C MET A 807 -10.87 5.95 29.46
N LEU A 808 -10.61 5.29 30.58
CA LEU A 808 -11.54 4.44 31.31
C LEU A 808 -11.91 5.14 32.62
N GLU A 809 -13.16 5.61 32.74
CA GLU A 809 -13.64 6.41 33.87
C GLU A 809 -14.46 5.58 34.86
N SER A 810 -14.20 5.77 36.17
CA SER A 810 -14.92 5.12 37.26
C SER A 810 -16.31 5.74 37.48
N PRO A 811 -17.23 5.04 38.15
CA PRO A 811 -18.43 5.64 38.73
C PRO A 811 -18.08 6.65 39.86
N ASP A 812 -19.10 7.30 40.43
CA ASP A 812 -18.95 8.18 41.60
C ASP A 812 -18.51 7.36 42.83
N LEU A 813 -17.42 7.80 43.46
CA LEU A 813 -16.84 7.22 44.68
C LEU A 813 -17.06 8.19 45.85
N GLU A 814 -17.78 7.78 46.88
CA GLU A 814 -18.06 8.60 48.07
C GLU A 814 -16.95 8.38 49.11
N VAL A 815 -15.93 9.25 49.12
CA VAL A 815 -14.78 9.10 50.01
C VAL A 815 -15.18 9.32 51.46
N SER A 816 -14.81 8.37 52.32
CA SER A 816 -15.12 8.39 53.75
C SER A 816 -14.62 9.67 54.43
N ALA A 817 -15.40 10.18 55.37
CA ALA A 817 -15.00 11.35 56.16
C ALA A 817 -13.86 11.05 57.15
N THR A 818 -13.57 9.77 57.42
CA THR A 818 -12.65 9.36 58.50
C THR A 818 -11.59 8.35 58.11
N GLU A 819 -11.73 7.66 56.98
CA GLU A 819 -10.77 6.66 56.51
C GLU A 819 -9.89 7.20 55.38
N ALA A 820 -8.73 6.58 55.16
CA ALA A 820 -7.83 6.96 54.07
C ALA A 820 -8.34 6.40 52.75
N PHE A 821 -8.36 7.23 51.71
CA PHE A 821 -8.73 6.81 50.36
C PHE A 821 -7.56 6.10 49.68
N THR A 822 -7.74 4.83 49.33
CA THR A 822 -6.71 4.02 48.67
C THR A 822 -7.22 3.43 47.37
N ILE A 823 -6.34 3.32 46.37
CA ILE A 823 -6.63 2.66 45.09
C ILE A 823 -5.62 1.53 44.92
N THR A 824 -6.09 0.31 44.66
CA THR A 824 -5.24 -0.80 44.24
C THR A 824 -5.74 -1.40 42.93
N ALA A 825 -4.84 -1.91 42.10
CA ALA A 825 -5.18 -2.65 40.90
C ALA A 825 -4.06 -3.65 40.56
N ALA A 826 -4.41 -4.80 40.03
CA ALA A 826 -3.49 -5.66 39.29
C ALA A 826 -3.26 -5.04 37.92
N THR A 827 -2.00 -4.85 37.51
CA THR A 827 -1.70 -4.11 36.28
C THR A 827 -0.37 -4.48 35.64
N LYS A 828 -0.31 -4.41 34.32
CA LYS A 828 0.91 -4.45 33.51
C LYS A 828 0.76 -3.51 32.32
N TRP A 829 1.87 -2.99 31.81
CA TRP A 829 1.84 -2.10 30.65
C TRP A 829 3.12 -2.17 29.84
N SER A 830 3.00 -1.94 28.54
CA SER A 830 4.10 -1.74 27.61
C SER A 830 3.66 -0.74 26.54
N PHE A 831 4.13 0.48 26.67
CA PHE A 831 3.90 1.57 25.71
C PHE A 831 5.09 1.77 24.78
N GLU A 832 4.84 2.35 23.59
CA GLU A 832 5.86 2.66 22.61
C GLU A 832 7.01 3.50 23.21
N ALA A 833 8.21 2.92 23.16
CA ALA A 833 9.41 3.56 23.67
C ALA A 833 10.68 2.96 23.05
N ASP A 834 11.64 3.84 22.76
CA ASP A 834 13.00 3.47 22.38
C ASP A 834 14.03 4.09 23.35
N THR A 835 14.70 5.17 22.96
CA THR A 835 15.39 6.12 23.84
C THR A 835 14.48 7.29 24.25
N THR A 836 13.33 7.41 23.60
CA THR A 836 12.29 8.42 23.80
C THR A 836 11.00 7.70 24.23
N PHE A 837 10.22 8.35 25.10
CA PHE A 837 8.89 7.86 25.48
C PHE A 837 7.86 8.54 24.59
N TRP A 838 7.35 7.80 23.61
CA TRP A 838 6.40 8.30 22.62
C TRP A 838 4.99 8.27 23.19
N ASP A 839 4.66 7.17 23.86
CA ASP A 839 3.33 6.90 24.41
C ASP A 839 3.33 6.68 25.91
N GLY A 840 2.14 6.79 26.50
CA GLY A 840 2.00 6.52 27.92
C GLY A 840 0.60 6.73 28.50
N GLY A 841 0.49 6.32 29.77
CA GLY A 841 -0.74 6.37 30.55
C GLY A 841 -0.63 7.21 31.82
N VAL A 842 -1.70 7.92 32.17
CA VAL A 842 -1.82 8.68 33.43
C VAL A 842 -3.08 8.28 34.19
N ILE A 843 -3.11 8.61 35.49
CA ILE A 843 -4.27 8.42 36.36
C ILE A 843 -4.68 9.80 36.86
N GLU A 844 -5.97 10.09 36.82
CA GLU A 844 -6.50 11.38 37.20
C GLU A 844 -7.71 11.25 38.13
N VAL A 845 -7.89 12.24 39.00
CA VAL A 845 -9.00 12.32 39.96
C VAL A 845 -9.79 13.60 39.71
N SER A 846 -11.11 13.46 39.64
CA SER A 846 -12.07 14.56 39.57
C SER A 846 -12.83 14.68 40.89
N THR A 847 -13.10 15.92 41.32
CA THR A 847 -13.95 16.23 42.50
C THR A 847 -15.23 16.97 42.14
N ASP A 848 -15.51 17.16 40.84
CA ASP A 848 -16.61 17.97 40.31
C ASP A 848 -17.43 17.24 39.22
N GLY A 849 -17.54 15.92 39.35
CA GLY A 849 -18.34 15.07 38.47
C GLY A 849 -17.77 14.90 37.06
N GLY A 850 -16.45 15.04 36.90
CA GLY A 850 -15.72 14.85 35.64
C GLY A 850 -15.53 16.14 34.84
N SER A 851 -15.86 17.30 35.42
CA SER A 851 -15.72 18.59 34.73
C SER A 851 -14.26 19.05 34.68
N THR A 852 -13.49 18.77 35.72
CA THR A 852 -12.04 19.01 35.79
C THR A 852 -11.31 17.81 36.39
N TRP A 853 -10.09 17.56 35.92
CA TRP A 853 -9.28 16.40 36.29
C TRP A 853 -7.92 16.86 36.79
N ALA A 854 -7.52 16.36 37.96
CA ALA A 854 -6.21 16.56 38.53
C ALA A 854 -5.38 15.27 38.40
N ASP A 855 -4.14 15.39 37.97
CA ASP A 855 -3.19 14.27 37.93
C ASP A 855 -3.01 13.68 39.34
N ILE A 856 -3.01 12.34 39.44
CA ILE A 856 -2.90 11.62 40.71
C ILE A 856 -1.62 11.98 41.49
N SER A 857 -0.55 12.37 40.77
CA SER A 857 0.73 12.83 41.35
C SER A 857 0.59 14.05 42.26
N THR A 858 -0.53 14.76 42.18
CA THR A 858 -0.88 15.85 43.12
C THR A 858 -1.14 15.33 44.54
N TYR A 859 -1.58 14.08 44.68
CA TYR A 859 -2.02 13.50 45.96
C TYR A 859 -1.05 12.46 46.50
N VAL A 860 -0.46 11.65 45.61
CA VAL A 860 0.44 10.53 45.94
C VAL A 860 1.40 10.30 44.77
N ASP A 861 2.62 9.82 45.01
CA ASP A 861 3.54 9.45 43.93
C ASP A 861 3.06 8.15 43.25
N PRO A 862 2.66 8.18 41.96
CA PRO A 862 2.18 6.99 41.27
C PRO A 862 3.31 6.09 40.75
N GLY A 863 4.57 6.52 40.83
CA GLY A 863 5.69 5.77 40.26
C GLY A 863 5.84 5.92 38.74
N TYR A 864 5.43 7.05 38.18
CA TYR A 864 5.61 7.37 36.76
C TYR A 864 7.07 7.23 36.31
N GLY A 865 7.26 6.59 35.14
CA GLY A 865 8.57 6.16 34.64
C GLY A 865 9.33 7.22 33.84
N GLY A 866 8.63 8.24 33.32
CA GLY A 866 9.25 9.29 32.52
C GLY A 866 8.27 10.25 31.86
N VAL A 867 8.82 11.25 31.17
CA VAL A 867 8.05 12.30 30.50
C VAL A 867 7.78 11.91 29.05
N ILE A 868 6.52 11.97 28.64
CA ILE A 868 6.08 11.73 27.26
C ILE A 868 6.60 12.87 26.37
N THR A 869 7.17 12.51 25.22
CA THR A 869 7.72 13.43 24.23
C THR A 869 6.62 14.27 23.56
N ASN A 870 6.97 15.48 23.14
CA ASN A 870 6.09 16.34 22.34
C ASN A 870 6.40 16.31 20.84
N GLN A 871 7.23 15.37 20.40
CA GLN A 871 7.77 15.33 19.04
C GLN A 871 6.81 14.73 17.99
N SER A 872 5.75 14.03 18.41
CA SER A 872 4.89 13.24 17.51
C SER A 872 3.38 13.39 17.84
N GLY A 873 2.99 14.54 18.39
CA GLY A 873 1.57 14.89 18.52
C GLY A 873 0.78 14.16 19.62
N ASN A 874 1.45 13.40 20.50
CA ASN A 874 0.79 12.74 21.63
C ASN A 874 0.02 13.77 22.51
N PRO A 875 -1.28 13.57 22.79
CA PRO A 875 -2.10 14.52 23.54
C PRO A 875 -1.72 14.64 25.02
N LEU A 876 -0.93 13.70 25.54
CA LEU A 876 -0.36 13.71 26.89
C LEU A 876 1.11 14.18 26.92
N ALA A 877 1.63 14.71 25.82
CA ALA A 877 2.97 15.24 25.72
C ALA A 877 3.35 16.19 26.88
N ASP A 878 4.64 16.16 27.25
CA ASP A 878 5.25 16.93 28.35
C ASP A 878 4.78 16.52 29.77
N ARG A 879 3.95 15.49 29.91
CA ARG A 879 3.56 14.95 31.23
C ARG A 879 4.45 13.79 31.64
N ASN A 880 4.73 13.71 32.95
CA ASN A 880 5.28 12.49 33.54
C ASN A 880 4.15 11.44 33.57
N ALA A 881 4.43 10.21 33.15
CA ALA A 881 3.43 9.17 32.95
C ALA A 881 4.00 7.76 33.19
N PHE A 882 3.12 6.75 33.17
CA PHE A 882 3.53 5.37 32.90
C PHE A 882 3.93 5.27 31.43
N VAL A 883 5.17 4.90 31.18
CA VAL A 883 5.80 4.87 29.85
C VAL A 883 6.66 3.61 29.74
N ALA A 884 6.98 3.19 28.52
CA ALA A 884 7.73 1.97 28.26
C ALA A 884 7.10 0.74 28.96
N GLN A 885 7.91 -0.25 29.32
CA GLN A 885 7.49 -1.46 30.03
C GLN A 885 7.52 -1.26 31.56
N ASN A 886 6.52 -1.77 32.27
CA ASN A 886 6.61 -1.92 33.73
C ASN A 886 7.75 -2.88 34.11
N ALA A 887 8.28 -2.74 35.32
CA ALA A 887 9.51 -3.44 35.73
C ALA A 887 9.41 -4.97 35.69
N SER A 888 8.21 -5.52 35.91
CA SER A 888 7.94 -6.95 35.90
C SER A 888 7.47 -7.48 34.54
N TRP A 889 7.36 -6.63 33.50
CA TRP A 889 6.87 -7.03 32.19
C TRP A 889 7.56 -8.32 31.67
N PRO A 890 6.81 -9.32 31.17
CA PRO A 890 5.36 -9.32 30.90
C PRO A 890 4.45 -9.73 32.07
N ASP A 891 5.00 -9.91 33.27
CA ASP A 891 4.24 -10.28 34.47
C ASP A 891 3.45 -9.09 35.06
N THR A 892 2.35 -9.41 35.75
CA THR A 892 1.46 -8.44 36.41
C THR A 892 2.04 -7.94 37.73
N ASP A 893 2.03 -6.61 37.92
CA ASP A 893 2.36 -5.91 39.15
C ASP A 893 1.09 -5.52 39.94
N THR A 894 1.26 -5.14 41.21
CA THR A 894 0.20 -4.50 41.99
C THR A 894 0.46 -3.00 42.11
N LEU A 895 -0.42 -2.19 41.52
CA LEU A 895 -0.49 -0.75 41.78
C LEU A 895 -1.13 -0.54 43.15
N SER A 896 -0.52 0.30 43.99
CA SER A 896 -1.07 0.65 45.31
C SER A 896 -0.82 2.13 45.61
N LEU A 897 -1.90 2.88 45.72
CA LEU A 897 -1.92 4.32 45.88
C LEU A 897 -2.68 4.68 47.17
N ASP A 898 -2.00 5.31 48.13
CA ASP A 898 -2.61 5.83 49.37
C ASP A 898 -2.66 7.36 49.30
N LEU A 899 -3.86 7.89 49.07
CA LEU A 899 -4.10 9.34 48.95
C LEU A 899 -4.37 9.98 50.33
N GLY A 900 -4.42 9.17 51.40
CA GLY A 900 -4.73 9.60 52.74
C GLY A 900 -6.14 10.19 52.85
N THR A 901 -6.29 11.22 53.69
CA THR A 901 -7.59 11.86 53.99
C THR A 901 -7.81 13.18 53.24
N GLN A 902 -7.04 13.45 52.18
CA GLN A 902 -7.07 14.72 51.46
C GLN A 902 -8.42 14.97 50.75
N LEU A 903 -9.10 13.89 50.37
CA LEU A 903 -10.39 13.90 49.68
C LEU A 903 -11.56 13.50 50.60
N ALA A 904 -11.34 13.45 51.91
CA ALA A 904 -12.32 12.97 52.89
C ALA A 904 -13.67 13.72 52.80
N GLY A 905 -14.77 12.95 52.69
CA GLY A 905 -16.13 13.47 52.59
C GLY A 905 -16.51 14.07 51.23
N GLN A 906 -15.67 13.90 50.19
CA GLN A 906 -15.97 14.33 48.82
C GLN A 906 -16.44 13.15 47.98
N THR A 907 -17.28 13.44 46.98
CA THR A 907 -17.57 12.50 45.89
C THR A 907 -16.53 12.71 44.80
N VAL A 908 -15.83 11.65 44.39
CA VAL A 908 -14.76 11.70 43.40
C VAL A 908 -14.98 10.73 42.26
N ARG A 909 -14.31 10.95 41.13
CA ARG A 909 -14.13 9.96 40.06
C ARG A 909 -12.66 9.77 39.78
N VAL A 910 -12.28 8.56 39.39
CA VAL A 910 -10.93 8.21 38.95
C VAL A 910 -10.99 7.82 37.48
N ARG A 911 -9.97 8.17 36.70
CA ARG A 911 -9.82 7.64 35.34
C ARG A 911 -8.40 7.24 35.04
N PHE A 912 -8.28 6.20 34.22
CA PHE A 912 -7.04 5.79 33.56
C PHE A 912 -7.08 6.31 32.15
N ARG A 913 -6.06 7.05 31.71
CA ARG A 913 -6.07 7.73 30.41
C ARG A 913 -4.81 7.38 29.65
N ILE A 914 -4.96 6.99 28.39
CA ILE A 914 -3.88 6.69 27.46
C ILE A 914 -3.83 7.80 26.41
N GLY A 915 -2.61 8.26 26.13
CA GLY A 915 -2.31 9.12 25.00
C GLY A 915 -1.31 8.42 24.10
N THR A 916 -1.58 8.39 22.81
CA THR A 916 -0.69 7.80 21.79
C THR A 916 -0.28 8.81 20.73
N ASP A 917 0.83 8.55 20.06
CA ASP A 917 1.44 9.42 19.04
C ASP A 917 0.96 9.08 17.61
N ALA A 918 1.55 9.73 16.59
CA ALA A 918 1.09 9.61 15.21
C ALA A 918 1.26 8.22 14.55
N ALA A 919 2.05 7.29 15.11
CA ALA A 919 2.33 5.99 14.49
C ALA A 919 2.70 4.91 15.52
N VAL A 920 2.95 3.68 15.07
CA VAL A 920 3.59 2.58 15.84
C VAL A 920 2.93 2.26 17.20
N GLY A 921 2.01 1.29 17.20
CA GLY A 921 1.41 0.80 18.45
C GLY A 921 2.27 -0.19 19.23
N ALA A 922 1.87 -0.46 20.47
CA ALA A 922 2.42 -1.52 21.32
C ALA A 922 1.28 -2.28 22.05
N PHE A 923 1.57 -2.86 23.23
CA PHE A 923 0.54 -3.59 24.00
C PHE A 923 -0.44 -2.64 24.70
N GLY A 924 0.05 -1.54 25.27
CA GLY A 924 -0.74 -0.61 26.07
C GLY A 924 -0.82 -1.00 27.54
N TRP A 925 -2.01 -0.95 28.13
CA TRP A 925 -2.23 -1.04 29.57
C TRP A 925 -3.33 -2.03 29.94
N GLN A 926 -3.02 -3.00 30.79
CA GLN A 926 -4.00 -3.90 31.39
C GLN A 926 -4.27 -3.53 32.85
N LEU A 927 -5.56 -3.55 33.24
CA LEU A 927 -6.07 -3.28 34.58
C LEU A 927 -7.06 -4.36 34.99
N ASP A 928 -6.86 -4.90 36.18
CA ASP A 928 -7.66 -5.95 36.78
C ASP A 928 -7.71 -5.78 38.31
N ASP A 929 -8.59 -6.46 39.02
CA ASP A 929 -8.71 -6.43 40.50
C ASP A 929 -8.70 -5.01 41.09
N LEU A 930 -9.52 -4.08 40.55
CA LEU A 930 -9.53 -2.68 40.96
C LEU A 930 -10.26 -2.51 42.29
N ALA A 931 -9.59 -2.06 43.34
CA ALA A 931 -10.20 -1.87 44.66
C ALA A 931 -10.03 -0.44 45.20
N PHE A 932 -11.11 0.08 45.78
CA PHE A 932 -11.15 1.42 46.37
C PHE A 932 -11.41 1.32 47.88
N GLY A 933 -10.36 1.57 48.66
CA GLY A 933 -10.45 1.61 50.12
C GLY A 933 -10.87 2.98 50.64
N GLY A 934 -11.58 3.00 51.77
CA GLY A 934 -11.99 4.24 52.43
C GLY A 934 -13.09 5.01 51.70
N ILE A 935 -13.99 4.30 51.01
CA ILE A 935 -15.24 4.85 50.46
C ILE A 935 -16.46 4.33 51.24
N ASP A 936 -17.51 5.13 51.34
CA ASP A 936 -18.73 4.82 52.11
C ASP A 936 -19.83 4.19 51.21
N ASN A 937 -19.69 4.25 49.89
CA ASN A 937 -20.59 3.61 48.92
C ASN A 937 -19.99 2.34 48.31
N THR A 938 -20.83 1.53 47.66
CA THR A 938 -20.47 0.30 46.94
C THR A 938 -20.87 0.42 45.47
N PRO A 939 -20.08 1.12 44.64
CA PRO A 939 -20.52 1.46 43.29
C PRO A 939 -20.34 0.33 42.25
N PHE A 940 -19.60 -0.74 42.58
CA PHE A 940 -19.30 -1.84 41.66
C PHE A 940 -20.21 -3.03 41.91
N SER A 941 -20.46 -3.79 40.85
CA SER A 941 -21.16 -5.08 40.94
C SER A 941 -20.29 -6.11 41.65
N ALA A 942 -20.91 -7.06 42.33
CA ALA A 942 -20.22 -8.22 42.88
C ALA A 942 -20.78 -9.48 42.24
N VAL A 943 -19.90 -10.36 41.79
CA VAL A 943 -20.24 -11.74 41.46
C VAL A 943 -20.30 -12.51 42.78
N VAL A 944 -21.42 -13.13 43.10
CA VAL A 944 -21.63 -13.90 44.33
C VAL A 944 -22.15 -15.29 44.00
N ASP A 945 -22.01 -16.24 44.92
CA ASP A 945 -22.60 -17.58 44.76
C ASP A 945 -24.11 -17.49 44.48
N ASP A 946 -24.59 -18.25 43.48
CA ASP A 946 -26.03 -18.34 43.17
C ASP A 946 -26.86 -18.79 44.39
N GLY A 947 -27.92 -18.05 44.68
CA GLY A 947 -28.87 -18.31 45.75
C GLY A 947 -30.10 -19.13 45.35
N THR A 948 -30.32 -19.40 44.06
CA THR A 948 -31.58 -19.89 43.48
C THR A 948 -31.42 -21.14 42.62
N THR A 949 -31.65 -22.32 43.20
CA THR A 949 -31.64 -23.55 42.40
C THR A 949 -32.87 -23.67 41.48
N CYS A 950 -32.70 -24.20 40.26
CA CYS A 950 -33.82 -24.50 39.34
C CYS A 950 -34.88 -25.46 39.92
N ALA A 951 -34.62 -26.13 41.05
CA ALA A 951 -35.59 -26.94 41.77
C ALA A 951 -36.64 -26.13 42.57
N ASP A 952 -36.39 -24.84 42.83
CA ASP A 952 -37.23 -23.98 43.68
C ASP A 952 -38.26 -23.15 42.90
N VAL A 953 -38.28 -23.22 41.57
CA VAL A 953 -39.23 -22.50 40.71
C VAL A 953 -40.59 -23.23 40.67
N PRO A 954 -41.72 -22.61 41.11
CA PRO A 954 -43.00 -23.31 41.17
C PRO A 954 -43.54 -23.61 39.75
N THR A 955 -43.74 -24.88 39.44
CA THR A 955 -44.47 -25.30 38.22
C THR A 955 -45.87 -24.66 38.18
N PRO A 956 -46.30 -24.02 37.07
CA PRO A 956 -47.65 -23.47 36.97
C PRO A 956 -48.69 -24.61 36.96
N ASP A 957 -49.42 -24.79 38.06
CA ASP A 957 -50.59 -25.67 38.11
C ASP A 957 -51.71 -25.07 37.23
N ALA A 958 -51.91 -25.66 36.05
CA ALA A 958 -53.09 -25.39 35.24
C ALA A 958 -54.32 -25.99 35.94
N GLY A 959 -54.83 -25.23 36.92
CA GLY A 959 -55.98 -25.58 37.73
C GLY A 959 -57.18 -25.99 36.88
N THR A 960 -57.63 -27.23 37.09
CA THR A 960 -58.83 -27.81 36.49
C THR A 960 -60.09 -27.18 37.09
N GLY A 961 -60.54 -26.06 36.52
CA GLY A 961 -61.83 -25.44 36.83
C GLY A 961 -62.99 -26.11 36.10
N GLY A 962 -63.60 -27.13 36.70
CA GLY A 962 -64.90 -27.66 36.29
C GLY A 962 -66.08 -26.81 36.77
N GLY A 963 -67.11 -26.64 35.93
CA GLY A 963 -68.36 -25.94 36.31
C GLY A 963 -69.39 -25.73 35.20
N ASP A 964 -70.08 -26.81 34.81
CA ASP A 964 -71.51 -26.97 34.43
C ASP A 964 -72.30 -25.99 33.51
N ALA A 965 -72.73 -26.56 32.36
CA ALA A 965 -74.05 -26.63 31.70
C ALA A 965 -75.13 -25.50 31.74
N GLY A 966 -75.70 -25.18 30.55
CA GLY A 966 -77.16 -25.03 30.39
C GLY A 966 -77.77 -24.03 29.36
N ASP A 967 -77.83 -24.41 28.07
CA ASP A 967 -78.98 -24.31 27.10
C ASP A 967 -79.62 -22.91 26.69
N PRO A 968 -80.57 -22.80 25.72
CA PRO A 968 -80.31 -22.38 24.32
C PRO A 968 -81.26 -21.28 23.74
N GLY A 969 -80.98 -20.83 22.51
CA GLY A 969 -81.93 -20.13 21.60
C GLY A 969 -81.93 -18.60 21.71
N ALA A 970 -82.29 -17.82 20.70
CA ALA A 970 -82.57 -17.98 19.28
C ALA A 970 -82.72 -16.56 18.69
N GLU A 971 -82.24 -16.37 17.45
CA GLU A 971 -82.73 -15.45 16.39
C GLU A 971 -82.79 -13.91 16.55
N GLY A 972 -82.47 -13.24 15.43
CA GLY A 972 -82.78 -11.84 15.10
C GLY A 972 -81.52 -11.02 14.82
N ASP A 973 -80.83 -11.20 13.70
CA ASP A 973 -81.14 -10.64 12.38
C ASP A 973 -81.10 -9.10 12.36
N ASP A 974 -80.10 -8.55 11.68
CA ASP A 974 -80.30 -7.63 10.55
C ASP A 974 -78.94 -7.10 10.05
N GLY A 975 -78.49 -7.69 8.95
CA GLY A 975 -78.43 -6.91 7.71
C GLY A 975 -77.08 -6.37 7.24
N GLY A 976 -76.55 -7.03 6.20
CA GLY A 976 -75.85 -6.36 5.09
C GLY A 976 -74.39 -6.78 4.90
N CYS A 977 -74.10 -8.03 4.50
CA CYS A 977 -74.05 -8.56 3.13
C CYS A 977 -72.85 -8.06 2.30
N CYS A 978 -71.84 -8.92 2.11
CA CYS A 978 -71.57 -9.75 0.91
C CYS A 978 -70.54 -9.04 -0.01
N SER A 979 -69.51 -9.63 -0.61
CA SER A 979 -68.89 -10.96 -0.72
C SER A 979 -67.69 -10.71 -1.65
N THR A 980 -66.47 -11.19 -1.46
CA THR A 980 -65.88 -12.49 -1.88
C THR A 980 -64.38 -12.33 -1.55
N GLY A 981 -63.62 -13.21 -0.89
CA GLY A 981 -63.36 -14.62 -1.17
C GLY A 981 -61.83 -14.79 -1.30
N GLY A 982 -61.24 -15.82 -0.68
CA GLY A 982 -59.88 -16.30 -0.97
C GLY A 982 -58.88 -16.21 0.18
N ALA A 983 -58.38 -17.37 0.60
CA ALA A 983 -57.44 -17.60 1.69
C ALA A 983 -56.01 -17.10 1.42
N GLY A 984 -55.27 -16.78 2.48
CA GLY A 984 -53.82 -16.55 2.45
C GLY A 984 -53.28 -16.22 3.84
N ALA A 985 -52.30 -17.01 4.28
CA ALA A 985 -51.60 -16.90 5.56
C ALA A 985 -51.00 -15.50 5.80
N GLY A 986 -51.05 -15.03 7.05
CA GLY A 986 -50.28 -13.88 7.51
C GLY A 986 -49.14 -14.35 8.41
N PRO A 987 -47.87 -14.03 8.13
CA PRO A 987 -46.82 -14.21 9.09
C PRO A 987 -46.74 -12.98 10.01
N THR A 988 -46.66 -13.28 11.30
CA THR A 988 -46.24 -12.39 12.38
C THR A 988 -44.77 -12.03 12.13
N LEU A 989 -44.47 -10.74 11.93
CA LEU A 989 -43.09 -10.25 11.78
C LEU A 989 -42.41 -10.23 13.15
N LEU A 990 -41.45 -11.14 13.35
CA LEU A 990 -40.37 -10.99 14.33
C LEU A 990 -39.37 -9.95 13.79
N LEU A 991 -39.07 -8.92 14.58
CA LEU A 991 -37.94 -8.03 14.34
C LEU A 991 -36.65 -8.74 14.78
N LEU A 992 -35.85 -9.19 13.81
CA LEU A 992 -34.41 -9.41 13.99
C LEU A 992 -33.67 -8.15 13.52
N GLY A 993 -32.90 -7.54 14.42
CA GLY A 993 -31.97 -6.46 14.09
C GLY A 993 -30.73 -7.04 13.44
N ALA A 994 -30.48 -6.66 12.19
CA ALA A 994 -29.20 -6.88 11.52
C ALA A 994 -28.22 -5.80 11.98
N VAL A 995 -27.12 -6.20 12.63
CA VAL A 995 -25.94 -5.37 12.83
C VAL A 995 -25.17 -5.39 11.50
N LEU A 996 -25.35 -4.34 10.70
CA LEU A 996 -24.50 -4.00 9.57
C LEU A 996 -23.43 -3.03 10.10
N LEU A 997 -22.16 -3.37 9.87
CA LEU A 997 -21.02 -2.47 10.01
C LEU A 997 -21.26 -1.20 9.18
N GLY A 998 -21.63 -0.13 9.87
CA GLY A 998 -21.73 1.21 9.31
C GLY A 998 -20.40 1.93 9.46
N TRP A 999 -19.70 2.14 8.35
CA TRP A 999 -18.63 3.13 8.25
C TRP A 999 -19.18 4.53 8.60
N PRO A 1000 -18.57 5.28 9.53
CA PRO A 1000 -19.00 6.64 9.81
C PRO A 1000 -18.43 7.60 8.75
N ARG A 1001 -19.34 8.21 7.98
CA ARG A 1001 -19.07 9.44 7.24
C ARG A 1001 -18.65 10.55 8.21
N ARG A 1002 -17.36 10.90 8.24
CA ARG A 1002 -16.83 12.08 8.94
C ARG A 1002 -17.57 13.35 8.47
N ARG A 1003 -18.34 13.98 9.35
CA ARG A 1003 -18.84 15.36 9.22
C ARG A 1003 -18.05 16.24 10.19
N LYS A 1004 -16.98 16.89 9.75
CA LYS A 1004 -16.37 17.98 10.53
C LYS A 1004 -17.32 19.19 10.57
N ALA A 1005 -17.84 19.48 11.75
CA ALA A 1005 -18.53 20.73 12.04
C ALA A 1005 -17.50 21.81 12.35
N ALA A 1006 -17.47 22.86 11.53
CA ALA A 1006 -16.67 24.05 11.77
C ALA A 1006 -17.10 24.78 13.06
N ARG A 1007 -16.15 25.13 13.93
CA ARG A 1007 -16.29 26.22 14.90
C ARG A 1007 -15.02 27.10 14.89
N ARG A 1008 -15.22 28.29 14.31
CA ARG A 1008 -14.54 29.60 14.45
C ARG A 1008 -13.11 29.69 14.96
#